data_AF-A0A812IRD3-F1
#
_entry.id   AF-A0A812IRD3-F1
#
_cell.length_a   1.000
_cell.length_b   1.000
_cell.length_c   1.000
_cell.angle_alpha   90.00
_cell.angle_beta   90.00
_cell.angle_gamma   90.00
#
_symmetry.space_group_name_H-M   'P 1'
#
loop_
_entity.id
_entity.type
_entity.pdbx_description
1 polymer ?
#
loop_
_entity_poly.entity_id
_entity_poly.type
_entity_poly.pdbx_seq_one_letter_code
_entity_poly.pdbx_strand_id
1 'polypeptide(L)'
;VYNDKDGSVEQKQLNYVPGLYKIFDEILVNAADNYVRDNSQTYIKVSINDKDGCITVENNGQGLPVEEHKEHKMYVPEMVFGHLLTSDNYDDSEKKVTGGRNGYGAKLTNIFSTKFEIECGDSERRKKYKQTWEENMRKKQKATISGHVGESFTKITFWPDLSRFGMKKLDKDIVGLMCRRVVDVAGTTPPKCKVYLNGKRLEINSFKDYIALYTGTEDVQIVHEKCHERWEVAMTVSDGQFQQVSFVNNIATTKGGTHVVHVADQLVEAITQKVNKQNKGGMEVKPYHVRNYLWVFVNAQIENPSFDSQTKETMTLKQSKFGSNCTIPDKMINSVLKTGIVDMVLQWAKAKEEIDLGKTLKGGSSAPNKKTKRLLNIPKLEDANLAGSRDGRECTLILTEGDSAKSLAVAGLGVIGRDRYGVFPLRGKILNVRDATFAQTMSNAEIANITKIIGLEPRKEYHSTNGLRYGSIMVMTDQDYDGSHIKGLILNFVQHWWPSLFKLPGFMTEFVTPIVKVSRRNIMQQFFTMQEYEKWKEENNNGKGWHLKYYKGLGTSTMAEAKEYFSNINEHSLSFEYKGQHDDEAFDMAFNKKRADDRKEWINDADDEEFVDHSKDTVSYLDFVNKELVQFAKYDVLRAIPSVVDGFKPVQRKIMWASFKRNLKNDRDSV
;
A
#
# COMPACT_ATOMS: atom_id res chain seq x y z
N VAL A 1 -7.39 28.25 -10.28
CA VAL A 1 -7.96 29.47 -10.90
C VAL A 1 -7.90 29.32 -12.40
N TYR A 2 -8.67 30.09 -13.16
CA TYR A 2 -8.62 30.07 -14.63
C TYR A 2 -7.85 31.29 -15.10
N ASN A 3 -6.89 31.06 -15.98
CA ASN A 3 -6.09 32.11 -16.59
C ASN A 3 -6.70 32.42 -17.97
N ASP A 4 -7.43 33.52 -18.06
CA ASP A 4 -8.15 33.92 -19.29
C ASP A 4 -7.21 34.25 -20.47
N LYS A 5 -5.92 34.48 -20.21
CA LYS A 5 -4.94 34.83 -21.26
C LYS A 5 -4.49 33.62 -22.07
N ASP A 6 -4.22 32.51 -21.39
CA ASP A 6 -3.73 31.26 -22.01
C ASP A 6 -4.76 30.12 -21.98
N GLY A 7 -5.91 30.33 -21.33
CA GLY A 7 -7.00 29.38 -21.27
C GLY A 7 -6.77 28.19 -20.35
N SER A 8 -5.78 28.27 -19.46
CA SER A 8 -5.38 27.16 -18.57
C SER A 8 -6.04 27.22 -17.18
N VAL A 9 -6.13 26.07 -16.52
CA VAL A 9 -6.50 25.97 -15.10
C VAL A 9 -5.24 25.74 -14.27
N GLU A 10 -4.97 26.66 -13.35
CA GLU A 10 -3.77 26.64 -12.52
C GLU A 10 -4.11 26.38 -11.05
N GLN A 11 -3.32 25.54 -10.37
CA GLN A 11 -3.37 25.41 -8.93
C GLN A 11 -2.56 26.54 -8.28
N LYS A 12 -3.24 27.40 -7.52
CA LYS A 12 -2.65 28.60 -6.92
C LYS A 12 -3.21 28.84 -5.52
N GLN A 13 -2.34 29.23 -4.59
CA GLN A 13 -2.77 29.75 -3.30
C GLN A 13 -3.37 31.16 -3.49
N LEU A 14 -4.58 31.36 -3.00
CA LEU A 14 -5.36 32.57 -3.25
C LEU A 14 -5.99 33.09 -1.95
N ASN A 15 -6.06 34.41 -1.83
CA ASN A 15 -6.82 35.08 -0.77
C ASN A 15 -8.09 35.65 -1.39
N TYR A 16 -9.25 35.25 -0.88
CA TYR A 16 -10.54 35.67 -1.41
C TYR A 16 -11.58 35.77 -0.30
N VAL A 17 -12.68 36.47 -0.59
CA VAL A 17 -13.81 36.60 0.33
C VAL A 17 -14.90 35.58 -0.06
N PRO A 18 -15.15 34.53 0.74
CA PRO A 18 -16.11 33.48 0.40
C PRO A 18 -17.53 34.00 0.15
N GLY A 19 -17.96 35.01 0.91
CA GLY A 19 -19.27 35.64 0.74
C GLY A 19 -19.45 36.29 -0.63
N LEU A 20 -18.42 36.98 -1.15
CA LEU A 20 -18.43 37.59 -2.47
C LEU A 20 -18.47 36.54 -3.59
N TYR A 21 -17.67 35.49 -3.46
CA TYR A 21 -17.72 34.36 -4.39
C TYR A 21 -19.11 33.70 -4.38
N LYS A 22 -19.72 33.55 -3.19
CA LYS A 22 -21.00 32.86 -3.06
C LYS A 22 -22.17 33.61 -3.69
N ILE A 23 -22.24 34.94 -3.54
CA ILE A 23 -23.31 35.71 -4.19
C ILE A 23 -23.23 35.64 -5.72
N PHE A 24 -22.01 35.58 -6.28
CA PHE A 24 -21.83 35.33 -7.71
C PHE A 24 -22.28 33.92 -8.11
N ASP A 25 -21.85 32.90 -7.37
CA ASP A 25 -22.20 31.49 -7.62
C ASP A 25 -23.72 31.27 -7.56
N GLU A 26 -24.46 31.93 -6.66
CA GLU A 26 -25.92 31.79 -6.58
C GLU A 26 -26.64 32.28 -7.85
N ILE A 27 -26.18 33.38 -8.47
CA ILE A 27 -26.76 33.86 -9.74
C ILE A 27 -26.40 32.91 -10.89
N LEU A 28 -25.14 32.47 -10.93
CA LEU A 28 -24.65 31.58 -11.98
C LEU A 28 -25.32 30.20 -11.94
N VAL A 29 -25.53 29.63 -10.75
CA VAL A 29 -26.25 28.36 -10.56
C VAL A 29 -27.70 28.49 -11.02
N ASN A 30 -28.38 29.60 -10.73
CA ASN A 30 -29.75 29.82 -11.22
C ASN A 30 -29.82 29.86 -12.76
N ALA A 31 -28.84 30.49 -13.40
CA ALA A 31 -28.74 30.51 -14.86
C ALA A 31 -28.46 29.10 -15.45
N ALA A 32 -27.64 28.29 -14.77
CA ALA A 32 -27.35 26.92 -15.19
C ALA A 32 -28.53 25.95 -14.94
N ASP A 33 -29.24 26.12 -13.83
CA ASP A 33 -30.44 25.34 -13.45
C ASP A 33 -31.60 25.55 -14.44
N ASN A 34 -31.66 26.71 -15.10
CA ASN A 34 -32.72 27.02 -16.04
C ASN A 34 -32.74 26.03 -17.22
N TYR A 35 -31.60 25.48 -17.63
CA TYR A 35 -31.56 24.43 -18.66
C TYR A 35 -32.30 23.15 -18.22
N VAL A 36 -32.22 22.82 -16.93
CA VAL A 36 -32.90 21.63 -16.38
C VAL A 36 -34.42 21.82 -16.39
N ARG A 37 -34.89 23.06 -16.26
CA ARG A 37 -36.31 23.42 -16.34
C ARG A 37 -36.77 23.55 -17.80
N ASP A 38 -35.90 24.05 -18.67
CA ASP A 38 -36.19 24.32 -20.07
C ASP A 38 -35.00 23.98 -21.00
N ASN A 39 -35.19 22.92 -21.78
CA ASN A 39 -34.23 22.44 -22.79
C ASN A 39 -34.08 23.39 -24.01
N SER A 40 -34.84 24.49 -24.07
CA SER A 40 -34.71 25.52 -25.10
C SER A 40 -33.57 26.51 -24.82
N GLN A 41 -33.02 26.53 -23.60
CA GLN A 41 -31.85 27.35 -23.29
C GLN A 41 -30.64 26.95 -24.15
N THR A 42 -30.04 27.94 -24.82
CA THR A 42 -28.93 27.76 -25.76
C THR A 42 -27.66 28.50 -25.35
N TYR A 43 -27.74 29.45 -24.42
CA TYR A 43 -26.55 30.15 -23.93
C TYR A 43 -26.63 30.61 -22.47
N ILE A 44 -25.43 30.80 -21.91
CA ILE A 44 -25.18 31.56 -20.69
C ILE A 44 -24.02 32.53 -20.99
N LYS A 45 -24.21 33.82 -20.72
CA LYS A 45 -23.16 34.84 -20.87
C LYS A 45 -22.84 35.43 -19.51
N VAL A 46 -21.56 35.45 -19.18
CA VAL A 46 -21.05 36.06 -17.95
C VAL A 46 -20.07 37.16 -18.33
N SER A 47 -20.25 38.35 -17.76
CA SER A 47 -19.32 39.47 -17.88
C SER A 47 -18.88 39.90 -16.49
N ILE A 48 -17.56 39.93 -16.26
CA ILE A 48 -16.94 40.36 -15.00
C ILE A 48 -16.09 41.58 -15.34
N ASN A 49 -16.56 42.76 -14.95
CA ASN A 49 -15.85 44.02 -15.16
C ASN A 49 -15.21 44.43 -13.83
N ASP A 50 -13.90 44.18 -13.73
CA ASP A 50 -13.09 44.46 -12.53
C ASP A 50 -12.86 45.96 -12.31
N LYS A 51 -12.83 46.75 -13.38
CA LYS A 51 -12.69 48.22 -13.33
C LYS A 51 -13.93 48.89 -12.73
N ASP A 52 -15.10 48.47 -13.18
CA ASP A 52 -16.38 49.04 -12.73
C ASP A 52 -16.96 48.30 -11.52
N GLY A 53 -16.32 47.21 -11.08
CA GLY A 53 -16.79 46.36 -9.98
C GLY A 53 -18.14 45.71 -10.26
N CYS A 54 -18.48 45.49 -11.53
CA CYS A 54 -19.80 45.06 -12.00
C CYS A 54 -19.75 43.63 -12.53
N ILE A 55 -20.77 42.83 -12.21
CA ILE A 55 -20.91 41.47 -12.71
C ILE A 55 -22.29 41.32 -13.37
N THR A 56 -22.31 40.75 -14.57
CA THR A 56 -23.53 40.46 -15.33
C THR A 56 -23.60 38.97 -15.66
N VAL A 57 -24.76 38.36 -15.42
CA VAL A 57 -25.09 36.99 -15.84
C VAL A 57 -26.39 37.04 -16.64
N GLU A 58 -26.36 36.50 -17.85
CA GLU A 58 -27.49 36.45 -18.78
C GLU A 58 -27.68 35.02 -19.30
N ASN A 59 -28.92 34.54 -19.32
CA ASN A 59 -29.29 33.29 -19.98
C ASN A 59 -30.56 33.47 -20.82
N ASN A 60 -30.67 32.74 -21.93
CA ASN A 60 -31.94 32.59 -22.64
C ASN A 60 -32.68 31.32 -22.16
N GLY A 61 -33.74 30.99 -22.90
CA GLY A 61 -34.71 29.96 -22.53
C GLY A 61 -35.91 30.60 -21.85
N GLN A 62 -36.72 29.79 -21.18
CA GLN A 62 -37.90 30.24 -20.47
C GLN A 62 -37.50 31.27 -19.42
N GLY A 63 -38.01 32.50 -19.59
CA GLY A 63 -37.75 33.61 -18.69
C GLY A 63 -38.74 33.65 -17.53
N LEU A 64 -38.62 34.69 -16.70
CA LEU A 64 -39.59 34.98 -15.66
C LEU A 64 -40.88 35.56 -16.26
N PRO A 65 -42.07 35.10 -15.85
CA PRO A 65 -43.34 35.66 -16.28
C PRO A 65 -43.43 37.17 -15.97
N VAL A 66 -43.64 38.01 -16.98
CA VAL A 66 -43.82 39.47 -16.76
C VAL A 66 -45.30 39.77 -16.51
N GLU A 67 -45.76 39.34 -15.35
CA GLU A 67 -47.12 39.54 -14.85
C GLU A 67 -47.16 39.79 -13.34
N GLU A 68 -48.28 40.31 -12.85
CA GLU A 68 -48.52 40.50 -11.43
C GLU A 68 -48.99 39.19 -10.78
N HIS A 69 -48.35 38.83 -9.66
CA HIS A 69 -48.71 37.66 -8.87
C HIS A 69 -50.10 37.85 -8.25
N LYS A 70 -50.98 36.85 -8.42
CA LYS A 70 -52.41 36.93 -8.06
C LYS A 70 -52.63 37.30 -6.59
N GLU A 71 -51.81 36.76 -5.69
CA GLU A 71 -51.95 36.93 -4.23
C GLU A 71 -51.10 38.09 -3.68
N HIS A 72 -49.88 38.26 -4.17
CA HIS A 72 -48.90 39.20 -3.62
C HIS A 72 -48.97 40.59 -4.25
N LYS A 73 -49.80 40.78 -5.28
CA LYS A 73 -50.09 42.08 -5.94
C LYS A 73 -48.83 42.83 -6.38
N MET A 74 -47.86 42.08 -6.90
CA MET A 74 -46.58 42.59 -7.35
C MET A 74 -46.05 41.75 -8.51
N TYR A 75 -45.15 42.29 -9.33
CA TYR A 75 -44.60 41.54 -10.46
C TYR A 75 -43.78 40.32 -10.00
N VAL A 76 -43.88 39.20 -10.73
CA VAL A 76 -43.13 37.97 -10.40
C VAL A 76 -41.60 38.23 -10.32
N PRO A 77 -40.96 38.96 -11.26
CA PRO A 77 -39.55 39.33 -11.10
C PRO A 77 -39.25 40.10 -9.81
N GLU A 78 -40.13 41.03 -9.40
CA GLU A 78 -39.97 41.77 -8.14
C GLU A 78 -40.06 40.84 -6.93
N MET A 79 -41.03 39.91 -6.93
CA MET A 79 -41.23 38.94 -5.87
C MET A 79 -40.00 38.02 -5.71
N VAL A 80 -39.45 37.52 -6.81
CA VAL A 80 -38.35 36.54 -6.81
C VAL A 80 -37.02 37.16 -6.40
N PHE A 81 -36.77 38.44 -6.72
CA PHE A 81 -35.49 39.11 -6.51
C PHE A 81 -35.48 40.18 -5.40
N GLY A 82 -36.65 40.67 -4.98
CA GLY A 82 -36.79 41.75 -4.00
C GLY A 82 -37.38 41.33 -2.65
N HIS A 83 -37.86 40.09 -2.50
CA HIS A 83 -38.47 39.60 -1.27
C HIS A 83 -37.81 38.29 -0.80
N LEU A 84 -37.45 38.24 0.48
CA LEU A 84 -36.89 37.03 1.09
C LEU A 84 -37.94 35.90 1.14
N LEU A 85 -37.47 34.66 1.21
CA LEU A 85 -38.31 33.47 1.32
C LEU A 85 -39.26 33.25 0.13
N THR A 86 -38.80 33.60 -1.07
CA THR A 86 -39.52 33.34 -2.34
C THR A 86 -38.76 32.32 -3.18
N SER A 87 -39.41 31.21 -3.53
CA SER A 87 -38.83 30.08 -4.27
C SER A 87 -39.95 29.21 -4.86
N ASP A 88 -39.74 28.69 -6.07
CA ASP A 88 -40.63 27.65 -6.65
C ASP A 88 -40.29 26.25 -6.11
N ASN A 89 -39.25 26.13 -5.28
CA ASN A 89 -38.70 24.88 -4.80
C ASN A 89 -39.04 24.57 -3.32
N TYR A 90 -40.14 25.11 -2.78
CA TYR A 90 -40.58 24.82 -1.40
C TYR A 90 -41.31 23.48 -1.25
N ASP A 91 -41.95 23.00 -2.31
CA ASP A 91 -42.61 21.69 -2.30
C ASP A 91 -41.59 20.57 -2.53
N ASP A 92 -41.15 19.95 -1.43
CA ASP A 92 -40.24 18.79 -1.42
C ASP A 92 -40.93 17.48 -1.85
N SER A 93 -42.26 17.47 -2.05
CA SER A 93 -42.96 16.31 -2.63
C SER A 93 -42.66 16.15 -4.13
N GLU A 94 -42.33 17.26 -4.80
CA GLU A 94 -41.79 17.24 -6.15
C GLU A 94 -40.30 16.89 -6.14
N LYS A 95 -39.94 15.85 -6.89
CA LYS A 95 -38.55 15.38 -7.03
C LYS A 95 -37.79 16.31 -7.96
N LYS A 96 -37.10 17.30 -7.40
CA LYS A 96 -36.37 18.33 -8.14
C LYS A 96 -34.88 18.05 -8.18
N VAL A 97 -34.26 18.28 -9.34
CA VAL A 97 -32.81 18.16 -9.57
C VAL A 97 -32.16 19.53 -9.82
N THR A 98 -32.69 20.57 -9.18
CA THR A 98 -32.14 21.95 -9.25
C THR A 98 -31.26 22.23 -8.03
N GLY A 99 -30.35 23.19 -8.15
CA GLY A 99 -29.47 23.64 -7.06
C GLY A 99 -30.12 24.63 -6.09
N GLY A 100 -31.11 25.40 -6.54
CA GLY A 100 -31.92 26.28 -5.69
C GLY A 100 -32.84 25.49 -4.74
N ARG A 101 -32.92 25.86 -3.45
CA ARG A 101 -33.86 25.23 -2.50
C ARG A 101 -34.51 26.22 -1.57
N ASN A 102 -33.67 26.91 -0.81
CA ASN A 102 -34.10 27.66 0.36
C ASN A 102 -34.70 29.04 0.03
N GLY A 103 -34.68 29.46 -1.23
CA GLY A 103 -35.26 30.75 -1.66
C GLY A 103 -34.47 31.98 -1.22
N TYR A 104 -33.15 31.87 -0.98
CA TYR A 104 -32.31 32.98 -0.52
C TYR A 104 -31.33 33.52 -1.57
N GLY A 105 -30.78 32.68 -2.46
CA GLY A 105 -29.57 32.98 -3.26
C GLY A 105 -29.60 34.32 -4.02
N ALA A 106 -30.62 34.52 -4.86
CA ALA A 106 -30.79 35.76 -5.62
C ALA A 106 -30.93 37.01 -4.73
N LYS A 107 -31.65 36.89 -3.61
CA LYS A 107 -31.85 37.99 -2.66
C LYS A 107 -30.59 38.32 -1.88
N LEU A 108 -29.82 37.31 -1.48
CA LEU A 108 -28.52 37.53 -0.83
C LEU A 108 -27.60 38.34 -1.74
N THR A 109 -27.62 38.05 -3.04
CA THR A 109 -26.87 38.85 -4.03
C THR A 109 -27.34 40.31 -4.03
N ASN A 110 -28.65 40.55 -4.03
CA ASN A 110 -29.22 41.90 -3.96
C ASN A 110 -28.85 42.62 -2.64
N ILE A 111 -28.99 41.95 -1.49
CA ILE A 111 -28.64 42.48 -0.16
C ILE A 111 -27.14 42.85 -0.09
N PHE A 112 -26.26 42.02 -0.63
CA PHE A 112 -24.82 42.27 -0.62
C PHE A 112 -24.32 43.10 -1.81
N SER A 113 -25.23 43.80 -2.51
CA SER A 113 -24.88 44.70 -3.61
C SER A 113 -25.26 46.15 -3.28
N THR A 114 -24.43 47.10 -3.73
CA THR A 114 -24.77 48.53 -3.71
C THR A 114 -25.85 48.86 -4.72
N LYS A 115 -25.85 48.15 -5.85
CA LYS A 115 -26.85 48.22 -6.91
C LYS A 115 -27.10 46.81 -7.48
N PHE A 116 -28.36 46.49 -7.73
CA PHE A 116 -28.80 45.23 -8.34
C PHE A 116 -29.87 45.52 -9.38
N GLU A 117 -29.72 45.02 -10.59
CA GLU A 117 -30.60 45.24 -11.73
C GLU A 117 -31.04 43.91 -12.32
N ILE A 118 -32.36 43.76 -12.49
CA ILE A 118 -32.97 42.66 -13.24
C ILE A 118 -33.52 43.22 -14.56
N GLU A 119 -33.23 42.54 -15.65
CA GLU A 119 -33.82 42.76 -16.96
C GLU A 119 -34.27 41.41 -17.52
N CYS A 120 -35.55 41.25 -17.83
CA CYS A 120 -36.06 40.04 -18.48
C CYS A 120 -37.01 40.35 -19.63
N GLY A 121 -36.94 39.52 -20.66
CA GLY A 121 -37.89 39.50 -21.77
C GLY A 121 -38.78 38.27 -21.65
N ASP A 122 -40.10 38.48 -21.71
CA ASP A 122 -41.10 37.42 -21.77
C ASP A 122 -41.72 37.42 -23.16
N SER A 123 -41.37 36.41 -23.96
CA SER A 123 -41.85 36.24 -25.33
C SER A 123 -43.32 35.85 -25.41
N GLU A 124 -43.87 35.17 -24.39
CA GLU A 124 -45.27 34.76 -24.36
C GLU A 124 -46.18 35.98 -24.14
N ARG A 125 -45.82 36.83 -23.18
CA ARG A 125 -46.57 38.06 -22.86
C ARG A 125 -46.15 39.27 -23.69
N ARG A 126 -45.07 39.13 -24.48
CA ARG A 126 -44.44 40.21 -25.29
C ARG A 126 -44.09 41.44 -24.46
N LYS A 127 -43.60 41.22 -23.24
CA LYS A 127 -43.24 42.29 -22.30
C LYS A 127 -41.78 42.18 -21.89
N LYS A 128 -41.14 43.34 -21.77
CA LYS A 128 -39.80 43.49 -21.22
C LYS A 128 -39.92 44.18 -19.87
N TYR A 129 -39.30 43.60 -18.86
CA TYR A 129 -39.29 44.09 -17.49
C TYR A 129 -37.88 44.54 -17.12
N LYS A 130 -37.78 45.71 -16.49
CA LYS A 130 -36.54 46.19 -15.89
C LYS A 130 -36.81 46.78 -14.52
N GLN A 131 -36.06 46.36 -13.50
CA GLN A 131 -36.13 46.94 -12.16
C GLN A 131 -34.75 47.01 -11.51
N THR A 132 -34.53 48.05 -10.71
CA THR A 132 -33.27 48.29 -10.00
C THR A 132 -33.53 48.43 -8.51
N TRP A 133 -32.65 47.84 -7.70
CA TRP A 133 -32.51 48.06 -6.28
C TRP A 133 -31.17 48.70 -5.97
N GLU A 134 -31.16 49.55 -4.95
CA GLU A 134 -30.00 50.24 -4.43
C GLU A 134 -29.93 50.07 -2.91
N GLU A 135 -28.78 50.37 -2.33
CA GLU A 135 -28.57 50.39 -0.87
C GLU A 135 -28.91 49.05 -0.20
N ASN A 136 -28.29 47.96 -0.67
CA ASN A 136 -28.43 46.64 -0.06
C ASN A 136 -29.90 46.15 -0.03
N MET A 137 -30.60 46.27 -1.16
CA MET A 137 -32.03 45.95 -1.35
C MET A 137 -33.02 46.90 -0.63
N ARG A 138 -32.56 47.92 0.10
CA ARG A 138 -33.44 48.82 0.87
C ARG A 138 -34.23 49.78 0.00
N LYS A 139 -33.64 50.24 -1.10
CA LYS A 139 -34.26 51.20 -2.01
C LYS A 139 -34.64 50.51 -3.31
N LYS A 140 -35.93 50.30 -3.51
CA LYS A 140 -36.51 49.71 -4.72
C LYS A 140 -36.96 50.81 -5.68
N GLN A 141 -36.47 50.80 -6.91
CA GLN A 141 -36.98 51.68 -7.97
C GLN A 141 -38.25 51.10 -8.61
N LYS A 142 -39.07 51.97 -9.22
CA LYS A 142 -40.28 51.53 -9.94
C LYS A 142 -39.88 50.70 -11.16
N ALA A 143 -40.54 49.56 -11.35
CA ALA A 143 -40.33 48.73 -12.53
C ALA A 143 -40.72 49.47 -13.82
N THR A 144 -39.88 49.36 -14.84
CA THR A 144 -40.16 49.82 -16.20
C THR A 144 -40.61 48.63 -17.04
N ILE A 145 -41.81 48.73 -17.61
CA ILE A 145 -42.40 47.69 -18.46
C ILE A 145 -42.56 48.27 -19.85
N SER A 146 -42.04 47.57 -20.85
CA SER A 146 -42.12 47.96 -22.26
C SER A 146 -42.46 46.74 -23.13
N GLY A 147 -42.75 46.95 -24.42
CA GLY A 147 -42.95 45.85 -25.36
C GLY A 147 -41.66 45.07 -25.62
N HIS A 148 -41.77 43.75 -25.80
CA HIS A 148 -40.65 42.87 -26.15
C HIS A 148 -40.95 42.10 -27.43
N VAL A 149 -39.98 42.09 -28.36
CA VAL A 149 -40.00 41.29 -29.58
C VAL A 149 -38.67 40.54 -29.65
N GLY A 150 -38.71 39.23 -29.46
CA GLY A 150 -37.52 38.38 -29.44
C GLY A 150 -37.70 37.18 -28.51
N GLU A 151 -36.63 36.40 -28.35
CA GLU A 151 -36.59 35.27 -27.42
C GLU A 151 -36.68 35.75 -25.96
N SER A 152 -37.15 34.85 -25.09
CA SER A 152 -37.12 35.07 -23.65
C SER A 152 -35.67 35.06 -23.14
N PHE A 153 -35.39 35.92 -22.17
CA PHE A 153 -34.10 35.99 -21.51
C PHE A 153 -34.23 36.53 -20.09
N THR A 154 -33.26 36.18 -19.24
CA THR A 154 -33.09 36.76 -17.91
C THR A 154 -31.66 37.28 -17.80
N LYS A 155 -31.52 38.55 -17.44
CA LYS A 155 -30.24 39.24 -17.26
C LYS A 155 -30.18 39.89 -15.89
N ILE A 156 -29.20 39.49 -15.10
CA ILE A 156 -28.95 40.00 -13.77
C ILE A 156 -27.62 40.74 -13.79
N THR A 157 -27.63 42.01 -13.38
CA THR A 157 -26.43 42.83 -13.25
C THR A 157 -26.33 43.36 -11.84
N PHE A 158 -25.20 43.17 -11.18
CA PHE A 158 -25.02 43.59 -9.79
C PHE A 158 -23.63 44.17 -9.53
N TRP A 159 -23.58 45.10 -8.58
CA TRP A 159 -22.39 45.77 -8.09
C TRP A 159 -22.20 45.39 -6.62
N PRO A 160 -21.35 44.39 -6.32
CA PRO A 160 -21.13 43.95 -4.95
C PRO A 160 -20.75 45.12 -4.04
N ASP A 161 -21.25 45.10 -2.81
CA ASP A 161 -20.85 46.05 -1.77
C ASP A 161 -19.48 45.67 -1.23
N LEU A 162 -18.45 46.01 -2.02
CA LEU A 162 -17.05 45.67 -1.74
C LEU A 162 -16.61 46.19 -0.36
N SER A 163 -17.18 47.30 0.11
CA SER A 163 -16.90 47.85 1.43
C SER A 163 -17.26 46.87 2.56
N ARG A 164 -18.41 46.18 2.46
CA ARG A 164 -18.84 45.13 3.41
C ARG A 164 -17.97 43.89 3.35
N PHE A 165 -17.34 43.63 2.21
CA PHE A 165 -16.38 42.55 2.02
C PHE A 165 -14.95 42.95 2.39
N GLY A 166 -14.71 44.18 2.84
CA GLY A 166 -13.36 44.67 3.17
C GLY A 166 -12.47 44.86 1.93
N MET A 167 -13.08 45.03 0.76
CA MET A 167 -12.40 45.15 -0.54
C MET A 167 -12.60 46.53 -1.14
N LYS A 168 -11.62 47.00 -1.93
CA LYS A 168 -11.70 48.26 -2.69
C LYS A 168 -12.05 48.06 -4.16
N LYS A 169 -11.71 46.89 -4.70
CA LYS A 169 -11.93 46.49 -6.09
C LYS A 169 -12.01 44.97 -6.17
N LEU A 170 -12.50 44.45 -7.29
CA LEU A 170 -12.38 43.03 -7.60
C LEU A 170 -10.90 42.75 -7.94
N ASP A 171 -10.18 42.08 -7.04
CA ASP A 171 -8.80 41.71 -7.28
C ASP A 171 -8.66 40.51 -8.24
N LYS A 172 -7.43 40.23 -8.66
CA LYS A 172 -7.16 39.15 -9.62
C LYS A 172 -7.48 37.76 -9.07
N ASP A 173 -7.41 37.56 -7.75
CA ASP A 173 -7.63 36.25 -7.14
C ASP A 173 -9.13 35.91 -7.16
N ILE A 174 -10.00 36.83 -6.73
CA ILE A 174 -11.45 36.62 -6.80
C ILE A 174 -11.95 36.53 -8.25
N VAL A 175 -11.43 37.37 -9.15
CA VAL A 175 -11.80 37.34 -10.57
C VAL A 175 -11.38 36.02 -11.20
N GLY A 176 -10.15 35.55 -10.98
CA GLY A 176 -9.68 34.26 -11.48
C GLY A 176 -10.47 33.07 -10.93
N LEU A 177 -10.99 33.18 -9.69
CA LEU A 177 -11.86 32.17 -9.10
C LEU A 177 -13.27 32.19 -9.72
N MET A 178 -13.84 33.36 -9.96
CA MET A 178 -15.13 33.54 -10.64
C MET A 178 -15.06 33.04 -12.09
N CYS A 179 -14.02 33.41 -12.85
CA CYS A 179 -13.80 32.92 -14.21
C CYS A 179 -13.71 31.39 -14.27
N ARG A 180 -12.95 30.79 -13.33
CA ARG A 180 -12.88 29.32 -13.19
C ARG A 180 -14.26 28.72 -12.95
N ARG A 181 -15.09 29.36 -12.13
CA ARG A 181 -16.44 28.88 -11.85
C ARG A 181 -17.37 28.98 -13.06
N VAL A 182 -17.17 29.95 -13.97
CA VAL A 182 -17.86 29.99 -15.28
C VAL A 182 -17.41 28.83 -16.16
N VAL A 183 -16.11 28.51 -16.15
CA VAL A 183 -15.54 27.33 -16.83
C VAL A 183 -16.13 26.03 -16.29
N ASP A 184 -16.33 25.93 -14.98
CA ASP A 184 -17.03 24.79 -14.36
C ASP A 184 -18.44 24.62 -14.96
N VAL A 185 -19.22 25.70 -15.10
CA VAL A 185 -20.56 25.64 -15.72
C VAL A 185 -20.50 25.24 -17.18
N ALA A 186 -19.49 25.68 -17.93
CA ALA A 186 -19.29 25.23 -19.31
C ALA A 186 -19.03 23.73 -19.40
N GLY A 187 -18.33 23.15 -18.42
CA GLY A 187 -18.08 21.72 -18.33
C GLY A 187 -19.28 20.90 -17.87
N THR A 188 -20.14 21.43 -16.99
CA THR A 188 -21.26 20.69 -16.41
C THR A 188 -22.59 20.86 -17.14
N THR A 189 -22.70 21.88 -17.99
CA THR A 189 -23.90 22.13 -18.79
C THR A 189 -23.83 21.35 -20.11
N PRO A 190 -24.96 20.86 -20.67
CA PRO A 190 -24.92 20.11 -21.92
C PRO A 190 -24.35 20.90 -23.10
N PRO A 191 -23.75 20.21 -24.10
CA PRO A 191 -23.03 20.85 -25.22
C PRO A 191 -23.86 21.85 -26.05
N LYS A 192 -25.19 21.72 -25.99
CA LYS A 192 -26.14 22.61 -26.67
C LYS A 192 -26.15 24.02 -26.06
N CYS A 193 -25.83 24.16 -24.78
CA CYS A 193 -25.78 25.44 -24.08
C CYS A 193 -24.36 26.02 -24.14
N LYS A 194 -24.18 27.09 -24.93
CA LYS A 194 -22.88 27.74 -25.12
C LYS A 194 -22.62 28.74 -24.00
N VAL A 195 -21.49 28.59 -23.31
CA VAL A 195 -21.08 29.53 -22.24
C VAL A 195 -20.08 30.56 -22.77
N TYR A 196 -20.32 31.82 -22.44
CA TYR A 196 -19.46 32.95 -22.81
C TYR A 196 -18.92 33.64 -21.55
N LEU A 197 -17.64 33.99 -21.57
CA LEU A 197 -16.97 34.78 -20.55
C LEU A 197 -16.43 36.06 -21.21
N ASN A 198 -16.85 37.23 -20.73
CA ASN A 198 -16.44 38.54 -21.24
C ASN A 198 -16.57 38.68 -22.77
N GLY A 199 -17.65 38.11 -23.34
CA GLY A 199 -17.93 38.12 -24.78
C GLY A 199 -17.21 37.04 -25.59
N LYS A 200 -16.24 36.32 -25.00
CA LYS A 200 -15.55 35.19 -25.64
C LYS A 200 -16.29 33.88 -25.34
N ARG A 201 -16.51 33.05 -26.36
CA ARG A 201 -17.07 31.70 -26.17
C ARG A 201 -16.00 30.79 -25.55
N LEU A 202 -16.35 30.04 -24.52
CA LEU A 202 -15.49 29.00 -23.96
C LEU A 202 -15.53 27.76 -24.86
N GLU A 203 -14.37 27.23 -25.23
CA GLU A 203 -14.22 26.07 -26.11
C GLU A 203 -14.28 24.74 -25.33
N ILE A 204 -15.35 24.58 -24.55
CA ILE A 204 -15.59 23.39 -23.73
C ILE A 204 -16.91 22.80 -24.23
N ASN A 205 -16.84 21.67 -24.93
CA ASN A 205 -18.02 21.04 -25.52
C ASN A 205 -18.42 19.75 -24.79
N SER A 206 -17.63 19.30 -23.81
CA SER A 206 -17.93 18.12 -23.01
C SER A 206 -17.32 18.22 -21.61
N PHE A 207 -17.82 17.42 -20.67
CA PHE A 207 -17.20 17.29 -19.35
C PHE A 207 -15.76 16.76 -19.46
N LYS A 208 -15.48 15.94 -20.47
CA LYS A 208 -14.12 15.45 -20.77
C LYS A 208 -13.18 16.58 -21.18
N ASP A 209 -13.63 17.51 -22.03
CA ASP A 209 -12.84 18.69 -22.43
C ASP A 209 -12.51 19.56 -21.21
N TYR A 210 -13.49 19.72 -20.31
CA TYR A 210 -13.30 20.42 -19.04
C TYR A 210 -12.24 19.74 -18.15
N ILE A 211 -12.27 18.41 -18.03
CA ILE A 211 -11.28 17.67 -17.24
C ILE A 211 -9.86 17.82 -17.82
N ALA A 212 -9.72 17.88 -19.15
CA ALA A 212 -8.43 18.05 -19.80
C ALA A 212 -7.74 19.38 -19.43
N LEU A 213 -8.50 20.40 -19.00
CA LEU A 213 -7.95 21.66 -18.48
C LEU A 213 -7.14 21.47 -17.18
N TYR A 214 -7.42 20.41 -16.40
CA TYR A 214 -6.75 20.13 -15.13
C TYR A 214 -5.45 19.35 -15.28
N THR A 215 -5.33 18.51 -16.31
CA THR A 215 -4.18 17.61 -16.47
C THR A 215 -3.04 18.23 -17.26
N GLY A 216 -3.29 19.31 -18.02
CA GLY A 216 -2.28 20.19 -18.63
C GLY A 216 -1.31 19.53 -19.63
N THR A 217 -1.41 18.22 -19.85
CA THR A 217 -0.47 17.39 -20.62
C THR A 217 -1.22 16.31 -21.39
N GLU A 218 -0.71 15.96 -22.58
CA GLU A 218 -1.25 14.89 -23.44
C GLU A 218 -0.99 13.48 -22.87
N ASP A 219 -0.08 13.35 -21.89
CA ASP A 219 0.40 12.05 -21.37
C ASP A 219 -0.43 11.47 -20.20
N VAL A 220 -1.34 12.25 -19.62
CA VAL A 220 -2.15 11.79 -18.47
C VAL A 220 -3.42 11.08 -18.96
N GLN A 221 -3.50 9.78 -18.74
CA GLN A 221 -4.65 8.98 -19.16
C GLN A 221 -5.91 9.28 -18.31
N ILE A 222 -6.83 10.04 -18.88
CA ILE A 222 -8.16 10.30 -18.29
C ILE A 222 -9.13 9.18 -18.70
N VAL A 223 -9.66 8.45 -17.72
CA VAL A 223 -10.72 7.46 -17.93
C VAL A 223 -12.06 8.12 -17.63
N HIS A 224 -12.86 8.36 -18.66
CA HIS A 224 -14.17 9.03 -18.58
C HIS A 224 -15.29 8.10 -19.07
N GLU A 225 -16.42 8.11 -18.39
CA GLU A 225 -17.61 7.34 -18.76
C GLU A 225 -18.89 8.03 -18.25
N LYS A 226 -19.96 7.95 -19.05
CA LYS A 226 -21.30 8.34 -18.63
C LYS A 226 -22.02 7.14 -18.04
N CYS A 227 -21.87 6.93 -16.73
CA CYS A 227 -22.35 5.73 -16.03
C CYS A 227 -23.88 5.65 -15.93
N HIS A 228 -24.58 6.77 -16.02
CA HIS A 228 -26.04 6.88 -16.01
C HIS A 228 -26.47 8.18 -16.69
N GLU A 229 -27.75 8.36 -17.04
CA GLU A 229 -28.26 9.63 -17.60
C GLU A 229 -27.92 10.84 -16.71
N ARG A 230 -27.98 10.61 -15.39
CA ARG A 230 -27.73 11.57 -14.31
C ARG A 230 -26.31 11.53 -13.73
N TRP A 231 -25.40 10.70 -14.25
CA TRP A 231 -24.06 10.55 -13.70
C TRP A 231 -23.01 10.47 -14.79
N GLU A 232 -22.07 11.39 -14.74
CA GLU A 232 -20.89 11.43 -15.58
C GLU A 232 -19.66 11.45 -14.68
N VAL A 233 -18.76 10.49 -14.89
CA VAL A 233 -17.62 10.23 -14.00
C VAL A 233 -16.34 10.17 -14.82
N ALA A 234 -15.28 10.73 -14.27
CA ALA A 234 -13.94 10.45 -14.75
C ALA A 234 -12.97 10.19 -13.61
N MET A 235 -11.87 9.51 -13.93
CA MET A 235 -10.78 9.25 -13.02
C MET A 235 -9.45 9.44 -13.74
N THR A 236 -8.51 10.09 -13.05
CA THR A 236 -7.09 10.08 -13.37
C THR A 236 -6.28 9.79 -12.11
N VAL A 237 -5.00 9.50 -12.27
CA VAL A 237 -4.09 9.16 -11.17
C VAL A 237 -3.58 10.44 -10.50
N SER A 238 -3.49 10.43 -9.18
CA SER A 238 -2.89 11.52 -8.40
C SER A 238 -1.55 11.10 -7.79
N ASP A 239 -0.74 12.09 -7.43
CA ASP A 239 0.58 11.91 -6.79
C ASP A 239 0.46 11.63 -5.28
N GLY A 240 -0.32 10.61 -4.92
CA GLY A 240 -0.39 10.12 -3.53
C GLY A 240 -1.19 10.99 -2.55
N GLN A 241 -2.01 11.92 -3.06
CA GLN A 241 -3.09 12.57 -2.32
C GLN A 241 -4.42 12.40 -3.04
N PHE A 242 -5.48 12.03 -2.31
CA PHE A 242 -6.81 11.93 -2.91
C PHE A 242 -7.28 13.31 -3.36
N GLN A 243 -7.65 13.42 -4.63
CA GLN A 243 -8.17 14.66 -5.20
C GLN A 243 -9.57 14.43 -5.78
N GLN A 244 -10.41 15.46 -5.73
CA GLN A 244 -11.75 15.38 -6.28
C GLN A 244 -12.22 16.72 -6.83
N VAL A 245 -12.96 16.68 -7.92
CA VAL A 245 -13.70 17.82 -8.48
C VAL A 245 -15.11 17.34 -8.78
N SER A 246 -16.09 17.80 -8.01
CA SER A 246 -17.45 17.29 -8.13
C SER A 246 -18.52 18.36 -8.17
N PHE A 247 -19.62 18.01 -8.83
CA PHE A 247 -20.78 18.85 -9.07
C PHE A 247 -22.06 18.09 -8.81
N VAL A 248 -22.98 18.72 -8.07
CA VAL A 248 -24.33 18.21 -7.81
C VAL A 248 -25.31 19.26 -8.26
N ASN A 249 -26.11 18.98 -9.29
CA ASN A 249 -27.06 19.94 -9.88
C ASN A 249 -26.38 21.28 -10.19
N ASN A 250 -25.24 21.26 -10.90
CA ASN A 250 -24.38 22.41 -11.20
C ASN A 250 -23.78 23.16 -9.99
N ILE A 251 -24.00 22.70 -8.75
CA ILE A 251 -23.34 23.24 -7.55
C ILE A 251 -21.97 22.59 -7.41
N ALA A 252 -20.92 23.40 -7.28
CA ALA A 252 -19.56 22.92 -7.02
C ALA A 252 -19.41 22.41 -5.57
N THR A 253 -19.38 21.09 -5.39
CA THR A 253 -19.14 20.44 -4.10
C THR A 253 -17.64 20.29 -3.85
N THR A 254 -16.99 21.41 -3.52
CA THR A 254 -15.52 21.52 -3.40
C THR A 254 -14.91 20.65 -2.30
N LYS A 255 -15.71 20.25 -1.30
CA LYS A 255 -15.31 19.30 -0.24
C LYS A 255 -15.83 17.87 -0.48
N GLY A 256 -16.52 17.64 -1.59
CA GLY A 256 -17.06 16.35 -1.98
C GLY A 256 -18.33 16.00 -1.20
N GLY A 257 -18.42 14.77 -0.70
CA GLY A 257 -19.60 14.29 0.01
C GLY A 257 -19.95 12.86 -0.36
N THR A 258 -21.18 12.46 -0.04
CA THR A 258 -21.65 11.09 -0.20
C THR A 258 -21.68 10.61 -1.66
N HIS A 259 -21.86 11.49 -2.65
CA HIS A 259 -21.78 11.18 -4.09
C HIS A 259 -20.36 10.81 -4.53
N VAL A 260 -19.36 11.56 -4.03
CA VAL A 260 -17.94 11.27 -4.33
C VAL A 260 -17.53 9.95 -3.70
N VAL A 261 -17.94 9.71 -2.46
CA VAL A 261 -17.68 8.44 -1.75
C VAL A 261 -18.30 7.26 -2.52
N HIS A 262 -19.55 7.39 -2.94
CA HIS A 262 -20.27 6.36 -3.71
C HIS A 262 -19.52 5.94 -4.99
N VAL A 263 -18.92 6.90 -5.70
CA VAL A 263 -18.12 6.64 -6.91
C VAL A 263 -16.73 6.09 -6.56
N ALA A 264 -16.01 6.76 -5.65
CA ALA A 264 -14.63 6.44 -5.34
C ALA A 264 -14.48 5.06 -4.70
N ASP A 265 -15.40 4.65 -3.83
CA ASP A 265 -15.31 3.37 -3.12
C ASP A 265 -15.41 2.18 -4.09
N GLN A 266 -16.26 2.26 -5.12
CA GLN A 266 -16.36 1.23 -6.17
C GLN A 266 -15.04 1.07 -6.95
N LEU A 267 -14.39 2.19 -7.32
CA LEU A 267 -13.10 2.18 -8.00
C LEU A 267 -11.99 1.62 -7.08
N VAL A 268 -11.95 2.09 -5.83
CA VAL A 268 -10.97 1.67 -4.83
C VAL A 268 -11.08 0.17 -4.55
N GLU A 269 -12.30 -0.37 -4.44
CA GLU A 269 -12.51 -1.80 -4.22
C GLU A 269 -11.91 -2.64 -5.36
N ALA A 270 -12.23 -2.31 -6.61
CA ALA A 270 -11.73 -3.03 -7.77
C ALA A 270 -10.19 -2.94 -7.90
N ILE A 271 -9.60 -1.77 -7.67
CA ILE A 271 -8.15 -1.58 -7.70
C ILE A 271 -7.48 -2.37 -6.56
N THR A 272 -8.04 -2.31 -5.33
CA THR A 272 -7.51 -3.02 -4.16
C THR A 272 -7.48 -4.53 -4.40
N GLN A 273 -8.55 -5.10 -4.96
CA GLN A 273 -8.61 -6.52 -5.31
C GLN A 273 -7.53 -6.90 -6.32
N LYS A 274 -7.31 -6.07 -7.35
CA LYS A 274 -6.27 -6.31 -8.36
C LYS A 274 -4.86 -6.24 -7.77
N VAL A 275 -4.58 -5.21 -6.97
CA VAL A 275 -3.28 -4.99 -6.32
C VAL A 275 -2.96 -6.15 -5.38
N ASN A 276 -3.86 -6.54 -4.48
CA ASN A 276 -3.61 -7.65 -3.56
C ASN A 276 -3.48 -9.00 -4.26
N LYS A 277 -4.17 -9.21 -5.39
CA LYS A 277 -4.00 -10.40 -6.23
C LYS A 277 -2.60 -10.47 -6.86
N GLN A 278 -1.96 -9.32 -7.12
CA GLN A 278 -0.59 -9.24 -7.65
C GLN A 278 0.47 -9.21 -6.54
N ASN A 279 0.19 -8.61 -5.37
CA ASN A 279 1.11 -8.55 -4.22
C ASN A 279 1.08 -9.82 -3.34
N LYS A 280 1.02 -11.01 -3.95
CA LYS A 280 0.94 -12.27 -3.19
C LYS A 280 2.19 -12.46 -2.32
N GLY A 281 1.99 -12.62 -1.01
CA GLY A 281 3.07 -12.81 -0.03
C GLY A 281 3.67 -11.52 0.53
N GLY A 282 3.35 -10.37 -0.07
CA GLY A 282 3.69 -9.04 0.44
C GLY A 282 2.71 -8.53 1.51
N MET A 283 2.85 -7.26 1.85
CA MET A 283 1.95 -6.50 2.71
C MET A 283 0.55 -6.42 2.07
N GLU A 284 -0.47 -6.62 2.90
CA GLU A 284 -1.85 -6.40 2.50
C GLU A 284 -2.11 -4.90 2.26
N VAL A 285 -2.54 -4.56 1.05
CA VAL A 285 -2.94 -3.21 0.67
C VAL A 285 -4.40 -2.99 1.05
N LYS A 286 -4.68 -1.98 1.88
CA LYS A 286 -6.01 -1.62 2.35
C LYS A 286 -6.63 -0.52 1.47
N PRO A 287 -7.97 -0.38 1.42
CA PRO A 287 -8.66 0.62 0.59
C PRO A 287 -8.15 2.06 0.72
N TYR A 288 -7.80 2.50 1.93
CA TYR A 288 -7.30 3.86 2.15
C TYR A 288 -5.90 4.11 1.56
N HIS A 289 -5.08 3.06 1.36
CA HIS A 289 -3.80 3.19 0.66
C HIS A 289 -4.02 3.50 -0.82
N VAL A 290 -5.04 2.86 -1.42
CA VAL A 290 -5.40 3.06 -2.83
C VAL A 290 -6.06 4.42 -3.04
N ARG A 291 -6.98 4.81 -2.14
CA ARG A 291 -7.76 6.06 -2.23
C ARG A 291 -6.87 7.28 -2.48
N ASN A 292 -5.68 7.31 -1.87
CA ASN A 292 -4.76 8.43 -2.00
C ASN A 292 -4.19 8.62 -3.41
N TYR A 293 -4.29 7.64 -4.30
CA TYR A 293 -3.80 7.74 -5.69
C TYR A 293 -4.90 8.08 -6.70
N LEU A 294 -6.12 8.36 -6.22
CA LEU A 294 -7.25 8.70 -7.08
C LEU A 294 -7.43 10.22 -7.18
N TRP A 295 -7.62 10.67 -8.42
CA TRP A 295 -8.23 11.96 -8.73
C TRP A 295 -9.55 11.74 -9.45
N VAL A 296 -10.66 11.99 -8.77
CA VAL A 296 -12.00 11.67 -9.27
C VAL A 296 -12.76 12.94 -9.67
N PHE A 297 -13.39 12.90 -10.84
CA PHE A 297 -14.30 13.93 -11.34
C PHE A 297 -15.72 13.38 -11.38
N VAL A 298 -16.68 14.09 -10.79
CA VAL A 298 -18.07 13.62 -10.70
C VAL A 298 -19.03 14.74 -11.07
N ASN A 299 -19.84 14.55 -12.09
CA ASN A 299 -20.98 15.42 -12.40
C ASN A 299 -22.27 14.61 -12.22
N ALA A 300 -23.10 15.01 -11.25
CA ALA A 300 -24.29 14.25 -10.85
C ALA A 300 -25.55 15.13 -10.76
N GLN A 301 -26.67 14.55 -11.15
CA GLN A 301 -28.01 15.10 -10.91
C GLN A 301 -28.73 14.31 -9.81
N ILE A 302 -28.96 14.97 -8.68
CA ILE A 302 -29.47 14.36 -7.45
C ILE A 302 -30.87 14.90 -7.16
N GLU A 303 -31.80 14.02 -6.82
CA GLU A 303 -33.13 14.40 -6.34
C GLU A 303 -33.00 14.96 -4.93
N ASN A 304 -33.49 16.18 -4.75
CA ASN A 304 -33.54 16.84 -3.46
C ASN A 304 -32.23 16.66 -2.62
N PRO A 305 -31.02 17.04 -3.12
CA PRO A 305 -29.75 17.00 -2.37
C PRO A 305 -29.73 17.83 -1.06
N SER A 306 -29.25 17.25 0.03
CA SER A 306 -28.94 17.98 1.27
C SER A 306 -27.44 18.26 1.39
N PHE A 307 -27.09 19.38 2.03
CA PHE A 307 -25.72 19.83 2.20
C PHE A 307 -25.38 20.13 3.67
N ASP A 308 -24.10 20.29 3.96
CA ASP A 308 -23.58 20.68 5.29
C ASP A 308 -24.03 22.07 5.75
N SER A 309 -24.15 23.01 4.81
CA SER A 309 -24.43 24.41 5.06
C SER A 309 -25.01 25.09 3.80
N GLN A 310 -25.35 26.38 3.91
CA GLN A 310 -25.80 27.18 2.77
C GLN A 310 -24.71 27.38 1.70
N THR A 311 -23.43 27.20 2.04
CA THR A 311 -22.34 27.28 1.05
C THR A 311 -22.38 26.11 0.06
N LYS A 312 -22.97 24.97 0.48
CA LYS A 312 -23.18 23.75 -0.31
C LYS A 312 -21.88 23.10 -0.80
N GLU A 313 -20.82 23.19 0.00
CA GLU A 313 -19.50 22.63 -0.33
C GLU A 313 -19.44 21.11 -0.16
N THR A 314 -20.24 20.55 0.76
CA THR A 314 -20.31 19.10 1.04
C THR A 314 -21.72 18.56 0.93
N MET A 315 -21.95 17.54 0.09
CA MET A 315 -23.25 16.85 0.03
C MET A 315 -23.37 15.78 1.13
N THR A 316 -24.49 15.80 1.85
CA THR A 316 -24.75 14.94 3.02
C THR A 316 -25.87 13.92 2.80
N LEU A 317 -26.58 13.99 1.68
CA LEU A 317 -27.72 13.13 1.38
C LEU A 317 -27.29 11.65 1.36
N LYS A 318 -28.08 10.76 1.95
CA LYS A 318 -27.78 9.32 1.90
C LYS A 318 -27.95 8.78 0.48
N GLN A 319 -27.08 7.86 0.07
CA GLN A 319 -27.07 7.25 -1.26
C GLN A 319 -28.44 6.68 -1.68
N SER A 320 -29.18 6.06 -0.75
CA SER A 320 -30.51 5.49 -1.03
C SER A 320 -31.56 6.53 -1.43
N LYS A 321 -31.30 7.83 -1.24
CA LYS A 321 -32.19 8.93 -1.57
C LYS A 321 -31.76 9.74 -2.79
N PHE A 322 -30.71 9.33 -3.50
CA PHE A 322 -30.20 10.09 -4.66
C PHE A 322 -31.20 10.22 -5.82
N GLY A 323 -32.22 9.36 -5.85
CA GLY A 323 -33.18 9.28 -6.97
C GLY A 323 -32.60 8.62 -8.22
N SER A 324 -31.35 8.18 -8.17
CA SER A 324 -30.67 7.38 -9.19
C SER A 324 -29.49 6.65 -8.55
N ASN A 325 -28.97 5.61 -9.21
CA ASN A 325 -27.80 4.87 -8.74
C ASN A 325 -26.69 4.90 -9.80
N CYS A 326 -25.47 5.20 -9.38
CA CYS A 326 -24.30 5.17 -10.25
C CYS A 326 -23.52 3.87 -10.04
N THR A 327 -23.72 2.89 -10.92
CA THR A 327 -22.88 1.70 -10.97
C THR A 327 -21.76 1.93 -11.96
N ILE A 328 -20.51 1.77 -11.55
CA ILE A 328 -19.36 1.94 -12.45
C ILE A 328 -19.30 0.74 -13.42
N PRO A 329 -19.36 0.95 -14.75
CA PRO A 329 -19.33 -0.16 -15.70
C PRO A 329 -17.99 -0.88 -15.72
N ASP A 330 -17.99 -2.19 -15.98
CA ASP A 330 -16.77 -3.01 -16.10
C ASP A 330 -15.78 -2.44 -17.13
N LYS A 331 -16.29 -1.84 -18.21
CA LYS A 331 -15.47 -1.15 -19.22
C LYS A 331 -14.62 -0.04 -18.60
N MET A 332 -15.21 0.77 -17.71
CA MET A 332 -14.51 1.83 -17.00
C MET A 332 -13.50 1.23 -16.02
N ILE A 333 -13.91 0.24 -15.22
CA ILE A 333 -13.01 -0.46 -14.27
C ILE A 333 -11.79 -1.03 -14.99
N ASN A 334 -11.99 -1.73 -16.11
CA ASN A 334 -10.90 -2.31 -16.89
C ASN A 334 -9.96 -1.26 -17.48
N SER A 335 -10.45 -0.06 -17.79
CA SER A 335 -9.65 1.05 -18.27
C SER A 335 -8.85 1.70 -17.13
N VAL A 336 -9.49 1.87 -15.96
CA VAL A 336 -8.86 2.34 -14.72
C VAL A 336 -7.69 1.45 -14.30
N LEU A 337 -7.85 0.13 -14.37
CA LEU A 337 -6.77 -0.82 -14.02
C LEU A 337 -5.56 -0.75 -14.96
N LYS A 338 -5.64 -0.04 -16.09
CA LYS A 338 -4.57 0.12 -17.08
C LYS A 338 -3.87 1.49 -17.01
N THR A 339 -4.30 2.40 -16.14
CA THR A 339 -3.72 3.76 -16.04
C THR A 339 -2.36 3.81 -15.31
N GLY A 340 -1.79 2.66 -14.96
CA GLY A 340 -0.57 2.58 -14.13
C GLY A 340 -0.81 2.71 -12.62
N ILE A 341 -2.04 2.99 -12.18
CA ILE A 341 -2.37 3.12 -10.75
C ILE A 341 -2.05 1.85 -9.94
N VAL A 342 -2.24 0.67 -10.55
CA VAL A 342 -1.94 -0.62 -9.91
C VAL A 342 -0.43 -0.71 -9.62
N ASP A 343 0.40 -0.34 -10.60
CA ASP A 343 1.85 -0.38 -10.47
C ASP A 343 2.37 0.64 -9.45
N MET A 344 1.81 1.86 -9.44
CA MET A 344 2.14 2.87 -8.44
C MET A 344 1.84 2.39 -7.01
N VAL A 345 0.66 1.82 -6.77
CA VAL A 345 0.29 1.29 -5.46
C VAL A 345 1.17 0.10 -5.07
N LEU A 346 1.52 -0.77 -6.02
CA LEU A 346 2.44 -1.89 -5.78
C LEU A 346 3.86 -1.43 -5.42
N GLN A 347 4.37 -0.42 -6.11
CA GLN A 347 5.68 0.18 -5.80
C GLN A 347 5.68 0.80 -4.40
N TRP A 348 4.62 1.53 -4.06
CA TRP A 348 4.44 2.06 -2.72
C TRP A 348 4.39 0.94 -1.66
N ALA A 349 3.65 -0.14 -1.91
CA ALA A 349 3.55 -1.27 -0.97
C ALA A 349 4.93 -1.91 -0.73
N LYS A 350 5.70 -2.15 -1.80
CA LYS A 350 7.06 -2.69 -1.72
C LYS A 350 8.02 -1.76 -0.97
N ALA A 351 7.99 -0.46 -1.25
CA ALA A 351 8.83 0.52 -0.56
C ALA A 351 8.45 0.62 0.93
N LYS A 352 7.16 0.54 1.24
CA LYS A 352 6.65 0.54 2.61
C LYS A 352 7.08 -0.71 3.38
N GLU A 353 6.99 -1.88 2.76
CA GLU A 353 7.56 -3.12 3.29
C GLU A 353 9.04 -2.95 3.62
N GLU A 354 9.84 -2.42 2.70
CA GLU A 354 11.27 -2.20 2.90
C GLU A 354 11.57 -1.28 4.09
N ILE A 355 10.82 -0.19 4.22
CA ILE A 355 10.93 0.72 5.36
C ILE A 355 10.58 0.02 6.67
N ASP A 356 9.49 -0.74 6.71
CA ASP A 356 9.02 -1.38 7.94
C ASP A 356 9.91 -2.57 8.33
N LEU A 357 10.44 -3.29 7.34
CA LEU A 357 11.51 -4.29 7.46
C LEU A 357 12.77 -3.66 8.06
N GLY A 358 13.20 -2.52 7.50
CA GLY A 358 14.35 -1.77 8.00
C GLY A 358 14.16 -1.30 9.44
N LYS A 359 12.98 -0.81 9.82
CA LYS A 359 12.68 -0.37 11.19
C LYS A 359 12.67 -1.52 12.20
N THR A 360 12.09 -2.65 11.81
CA THR A 360 11.99 -3.85 12.67
C THR A 360 13.37 -4.45 12.91
N LEU A 361 14.16 -4.60 11.85
CA LEU A 361 15.51 -5.16 11.91
C LEU A 361 16.52 -4.21 12.57
N LYS A 362 16.36 -2.88 12.41
CA LYS A 362 17.16 -1.87 13.12
C LYS A 362 16.72 -1.66 14.58
N GLY A 363 15.65 -2.32 15.02
CA GLY A 363 15.17 -2.30 16.40
C GLY A 363 14.93 -0.88 16.93
N GLY A 364 13.89 -0.20 16.45
CA GLY A 364 13.23 0.93 17.12
C GLY A 364 14.08 2.15 17.53
N SER A 365 15.36 2.21 17.17
CA SER A 365 16.25 3.31 17.52
C SER A 365 16.47 4.18 16.29
N SER A 366 15.76 5.30 16.31
CA SER A 366 15.82 6.43 15.38
C SER A 366 17.18 7.12 15.43
N ALA A 367 18.26 6.44 15.07
CA ALA A 367 19.57 7.04 14.90
C ALA A 367 20.41 6.25 13.89
N PRO A 368 20.51 6.71 12.63
CA PRO A 368 21.54 6.23 11.73
C PRO A 368 22.88 6.75 12.26
N ASN A 369 23.65 5.93 12.98
CA ASN A 369 25.12 5.99 13.12
C ASN A 369 25.73 5.51 14.44
N LYS A 370 24.97 5.09 15.47
CA LYS A 370 25.61 4.45 16.63
C LYS A 370 25.70 2.94 16.41
N LYS A 371 26.82 2.50 15.84
CA LYS A 371 27.32 1.12 15.95
C LYS A 371 27.38 0.77 17.44
N THR A 372 26.31 0.21 18.01
CA THR A 372 26.29 -0.17 19.41
C THR A 372 27.30 -1.30 19.59
N LYS A 373 28.43 -1.02 20.26
CA LYS A 373 29.54 -1.97 20.42
C LYS A 373 29.14 -3.28 21.13
N ARG A 374 28.04 -3.30 21.88
CA ARG A 374 27.50 -4.49 22.56
C ARG A 374 25.98 -4.55 22.47
N LEU A 375 25.45 -5.74 22.18
CA LEU A 375 24.01 -5.99 22.12
C LEU A 375 23.51 -6.56 23.46
N LEU A 376 23.16 -5.69 24.42
CA LEU A 376 22.69 -6.11 25.75
C LEU A 376 21.26 -6.68 25.77
N ASN A 377 20.47 -6.43 24.72
CA ASN A 377 19.03 -6.72 24.71
C ASN A 377 18.65 -8.01 23.96
N ILE A 378 19.61 -8.89 23.67
CA ILE A 378 19.33 -10.19 23.02
C ILE A 378 19.62 -11.29 24.05
N PRO A 379 18.57 -11.90 24.65
CA PRO A 379 18.74 -12.97 25.62
C PRO A 379 19.57 -14.12 25.04
N LYS A 380 20.44 -14.71 25.87
CA LYS A 380 21.29 -15.86 25.55
C LYS A 380 22.41 -15.62 24.52
N LEU A 381 22.57 -14.42 23.95
CA LEU A 381 23.74 -14.09 23.14
C LEU A 381 24.99 -13.98 24.03
N GLU A 382 26.02 -14.77 23.72
CA GLU A 382 27.39 -14.52 24.17
C GLU A 382 28.10 -13.75 23.06
N ASP A 383 28.20 -12.43 23.21
CA ASP A 383 28.72 -11.55 22.16
C ASP A 383 30.25 -11.51 22.19
N ALA A 384 30.90 -11.64 21.04
CA ALA A 384 32.36 -11.52 20.96
C ALA A 384 32.81 -10.09 21.35
N ASN A 385 33.93 -9.95 22.06
CA ASN A 385 34.36 -8.63 22.54
C ASN A 385 34.66 -7.64 21.40
N LEU A 386 35.09 -8.14 20.24
CA LEU A 386 35.41 -7.31 19.06
C LEU A 386 34.25 -7.22 18.06
N ALA A 387 33.09 -7.83 18.33
CA ALA A 387 31.96 -7.83 17.40
C ALA A 387 31.40 -6.42 17.18
N GLY A 388 31.33 -5.99 15.91
CA GLY A 388 30.92 -4.64 15.52
C GLY A 388 31.99 -3.55 15.67
N SER A 389 33.21 -3.92 16.06
CA SER A 389 34.37 -3.04 16.03
C SER A 389 34.98 -2.94 14.62
N ARG A 390 36.21 -2.40 14.49
CA ARG A 390 36.96 -2.43 13.22
C ARG A 390 37.35 -3.85 12.83
N ASP A 391 37.49 -4.73 13.81
CA ASP A 391 37.91 -6.12 13.65
C ASP A 391 36.71 -7.08 13.56
N GLY A 392 35.48 -6.57 13.42
CA GLY A 392 34.27 -7.38 13.33
C GLY A 392 34.28 -8.38 12.18
N ARG A 393 35.00 -8.06 11.09
CA ARG A 393 35.23 -8.98 9.95
C ARG A 393 36.04 -10.23 10.33
N GLU A 394 36.77 -10.19 11.44
CA GLU A 394 37.57 -11.29 11.96
C GLU A 394 36.83 -12.06 13.06
N CYS A 395 35.59 -11.64 13.36
CA CYS A 395 34.74 -12.33 14.33
C CYS A 395 33.83 -13.36 13.66
N THR A 396 33.67 -14.51 14.31
CA THR A 396 32.79 -15.61 13.92
C THR A 396 31.62 -15.72 14.89
N LEU A 397 30.39 -15.76 14.38
CA LEU A 397 29.20 -16.06 15.18
C LEU A 397 28.88 -17.55 15.09
N ILE A 398 28.92 -18.26 16.22
CA ILE A 398 28.55 -19.67 16.31
C ILE A 398 27.05 -19.77 16.59
N LEU A 399 26.29 -20.32 15.64
CA LEU A 399 24.87 -20.63 15.81
C LEU A 399 24.72 -22.07 16.27
N THR A 400 24.17 -22.28 17.46
CA THR A 400 24.10 -23.62 18.08
C THR A 400 22.70 -24.20 18.08
N GLU A 401 22.58 -25.52 17.92
CA GLU A 401 21.32 -26.24 18.10
C GLU A 401 20.95 -26.36 19.59
N GLY A 402 20.12 -25.44 20.07
CA GLY A 402 19.66 -25.42 21.46
C GLY A 402 20.73 -25.03 22.48
N ASP A 403 20.32 -25.10 23.76
CA ASP A 403 21.17 -24.68 24.90
C ASP A 403 22.26 -25.73 25.24
N SER A 404 22.06 -26.99 24.85
CA SER A 404 23.04 -28.07 25.04
C SER A 404 24.30 -27.81 24.21
N ALA A 405 24.15 -27.58 22.90
CA ALA A 405 25.26 -27.23 22.02
C ALA A 405 25.88 -25.88 22.40
N LYS A 406 25.07 -24.91 22.85
CA LYS A 406 25.58 -23.63 23.40
C LYS A 406 26.57 -23.85 24.54
N SER A 407 26.24 -24.73 25.48
CA SER A 407 27.08 -24.99 26.65
C SER A 407 28.45 -25.54 26.23
N LEU A 408 28.49 -26.38 25.20
CA LEU A 408 29.73 -26.89 24.62
C LEU A 408 30.55 -25.76 23.96
N ALA A 409 29.90 -24.93 23.13
CA ALA A 409 30.57 -23.81 22.47
C ALA A 409 31.15 -22.80 23.48
N VAL A 410 30.41 -22.48 24.54
CA VAL A 410 30.86 -21.57 25.61
C VAL A 410 32.05 -22.15 26.39
N ALA A 411 32.10 -23.47 26.60
CA ALA A 411 33.27 -24.11 27.19
C ALA A 411 34.49 -24.00 26.26
N GLY A 412 34.28 -24.16 24.95
CA GLY A 412 35.29 -23.96 23.91
C GLY A 412 35.85 -22.54 23.84
N LEU A 413 34.99 -21.51 24.02
CA LEU A 413 35.42 -20.11 24.11
C LEU A 413 36.43 -19.85 25.24
N GLY A 414 36.41 -20.69 26.29
CA GLY A 414 37.41 -20.62 27.37
C GLY A 414 38.84 -20.91 26.92
N VAL A 415 39.02 -21.50 25.73
CA VAL A 415 40.32 -21.85 25.14
C VAL A 415 40.70 -20.89 24.01
N ILE A 416 39.82 -20.71 23.04
CA ILE A 416 40.08 -19.87 21.85
C ILE A 416 39.88 -18.36 22.12
N GLY A 417 39.38 -18.01 23.30
CA GLY A 417 39.11 -16.65 23.70
C GLY A 417 37.74 -16.13 23.25
N ARG A 418 37.30 -15.05 23.89
CA ARG A 418 36.00 -14.39 23.64
C ARG A 418 36.09 -13.18 22.71
N ASP A 419 37.28 -12.89 22.19
CA ASP A 419 37.49 -11.67 21.40
C ASP A 419 36.88 -11.78 20.01
N ARG A 420 37.06 -12.94 19.37
CA ARG A 420 36.68 -13.20 17.98
C ARG A 420 35.50 -14.15 17.82
N TYR A 421 35.01 -14.77 18.89
CA TYR A 421 33.97 -15.78 18.78
C TYR A 421 32.78 -15.45 19.68
N GLY A 422 31.60 -15.37 19.06
CA GLY A 422 30.33 -15.21 19.73
C GLY A 422 29.48 -16.48 19.60
N VAL A 423 28.50 -16.68 20.48
CA VAL A 423 27.62 -17.86 20.48
C VAL A 423 26.17 -17.44 20.64
N PHE A 424 25.27 -17.96 19.80
CA PHE A 424 23.84 -17.75 19.91
C PHE A 424 23.05 -19.06 19.70
N PRO A 425 22.23 -19.50 20.67
CA PRO A 425 21.43 -20.72 20.55
C PRO A 425 20.14 -20.49 19.77
N LEU A 426 19.87 -21.37 18.82
CA LEU A 426 18.57 -21.47 18.15
C LEU A 426 17.59 -22.21 19.04
N ARG A 427 16.35 -21.73 19.15
CA ARG A 427 15.28 -22.39 19.93
C ARG A 427 14.74 -23.68 19.28
N GLY A 428 15.07 -23.91 18.01
CA GLY A 428 14.60 -25.05 17.22
C GLY A 428 14.83 -24.81 15.73
N LYS A 429 14.04 -25.49 14.89
CA LYS A 429 14.09 -25.32 13.43
C LYS A 429 13.74 -23.87 13.06
N ILE A 430 14.63 -23.21 12.32
CA ILE A 430 14.40 -21.86 11.81
C ILE A 430 13.28 -21.88 10.76
N LEU A 431 12.53 -20.79 10.67
CA LEU A 431 11.44 -20.66 9.70
C LEU A 431 12.01 -20.69 8.27
N ASN A 432 11.42 -21.53 7.40
CA ASN A 432 11.74 -21.47 5.97
C ASN A 432 11.22 -20.15 5.38
N VAL A 433 12.13 -19.22 5.13
CA VAL A 433 11.82 -17.84 4.70
C VAL A 433 11.27 -17.74 3.28
N ARG A 434 11.51 -18.74 2.41
CA ARG A 434 11.01 -18.74 1.03
C ARG A 434 9.49 -18.88 0.94
N ASP A 435 8.90 -19.51 1.94
CA ASP A 435 7.47 -19.79 2.00
C ASP A 435 6.72 -18.93 3.04
N ALA A 436 7.44 -18.08 3.75
CA ALA A 436 6.89 -17.25 4.82
C ALA A 436 6.34 -15.94 4.24
N THR A 437 5.18 -15.50 4.73
CA THR A 437 4.70 -14.14 4.43
C THR A 437 5.61 -13.10 5.09
N PHE A 438 5.58 -11.87 4.58
CA PHE A 438 6.27 -10.75 5.21
C PHE A 438 5.94 -10.61 6.71
N ALA A 439 4.67 -10.77 7.08
CA ALA A 439 4.21 -10.69 8.46
C ALA A 439 4.73 -11.85 9.35
N GLN A 440 4.74 -13.08 8.84
CA GLN A 440 5.29 -14.25 9.55
C GLN A 440 6.78 -14.09 9.81
N THR A 441 7.48 -13.54 8.83
CA THR A 441 8.89 -13.27 8.91
C THR A 441 9.20 -12.17 9.94
N MET A 442 8.48 -11.04 9.89
CA MET A 442 8.67 -9.92 10.82
C MET A 442 8.35 -10.25 12.27
N SER A 443 7.43 -11.18 12.49
CA SER A 443 7.11 -11.65 13.84
C SER A 443 8.06 -12.74 14.36
N ASN A 444 8.95 -13.28 13.52
CA ASN A 444 9.89 -14.31 13.93
C ASN A 444 11.09 -13.72 14.70
N ALA A 445 11.11 -13.95 16.02
CA ALA A 445 12.15 -13.44 16.91
C ALA A 445 13.55 -14.00 16.62
N GLU A 446 13.68 -15.25 16.14
CA GLU A 446 14.98 -15.87 15.83
C GLU A 446 15.63 -15.16 14.63
N ILE A 447 14.88 -14.98 13.55
CA ILE A 447 15.33 -14.26 12.36
C ILE A 447 15.72 -12.82 12.73
N ALA A 448 14.88 -12.13 13.50
CA ALA A 448 15.17 -10.77 13.94
C ALA A 448 16.45 -10.69 14.79
N ASN A 449 16.66 -11.65 15.70
CA ASN A 449 17.86 -11.71 16.52
C ASN A 449 19.11 -11.98 15.69
N ILE A 450 19.13 -13.00 14.83
CA ILE A 450 20.29 -13.34 13.97
C ILE A 450 20.68 -12.13 13.11
N THR A 451 19.69 -11.53 12.45
CA THR A 451 19.88 -10.34 11.61
C THR A 451 20.52 -9.19 12.40
N LYS A 452 20.04 -8.95 13.63
CA LYS A 452 20.57 -7.91 14.51
C LYS A 452 21.96 -8.23 15.06
N ILE A 453 22.24 -9.50 15.40
CA ILE A 453 23.53 -9.94 15.93
C ILE A 453 24.64 -9.72 14.91
N ILE A 454 24.39 -10.09 13.65
CA ILE A 454 25.34 -9.96 12.54
C ILE A 454 25.39 -8.52 12.01
N GLY A 455 24.32 -7.75 12.20
CA GLY A 455 24.21 -6.38 11.68
C GLY A 455 23.81 -6.36 10.21
N LEU A 456 22.96 -7.30 9.80
CA LEU A 456 22.47 -7.43 8.44
C LEU A 456 21.33 -6.43 8.18
N GLU A 457 21.51 -5.61 7.16
CA GLU A 457 20.47 -4.77 6.57
C GLU A 457 19.73 -5.55 5.48
N PRO A 458 18.38 -5.52 5.48
CA PRO A 458 17.61 -6.27 4.50
C PRO A 458 17.87 -5.82 3.06
N ARG A 459 17.92 -6.78 2.12
CA ARG A 459 18.11 -6.58 0.66
C ARG A 459 19.33 -5.76 0.25
N LYS A 460 20.26 -5.51 1.17
CA LYS A 460 21.56 -4.90 0.85
C LYS A 460 22.45 -5.93 0.17
N GLU A 461 23.10 -5.54 -0.92
CA GLU A 461 24.17 -6.31 -1.52
C GLU A 461 25.48 -6.08 -0.76
N TYR A 462 26.13 -7.17 -0.36
CA TYR A 462 27.40 -7.15 0.35
C TYR A 462 28.50 -7.72 -0.53
N HIS A 463 29.42 -6.87 -0.99
CA HIS A 463 30.62 -7.32 -1.70
C HIS A 463 31.78 -7.68 -0.74
N SER A 464 31.63 -7.40 0.55
CA SER A 464 32.56 -7.80 1.60
C SER A 464 31.83 -7.84 2.94
N THR A 465 32.46 -8.44 3.94
CA THR A 465 31.97 -8.49 5.32
C THR A 465 32.30 -7.21 6.11
N ASN A 466 32.93 -6.22 5.46
CA ASN A 466 33.24 -4.95 6.10
C ASN A 466 31.97 -4.21 6.53
N GLY A 467 31.92 -3.85 7.81
CA GLY A 467 30.77 -3.14 8.39
C GLY A 467 29.73 -4.05 9.02
N LEU A 468 29.81 -5.37 8.81
CA LEU A 468 29.07 -6.34 9.62
C LEU A 468 29.69 -6.44 11.02
N ARG A 469 28.90 -6.93 11.99
CA ARG A 469 29.39 -7.21 13.34
C ARG A 469 30.25 -8.47 13.40
N TYR A 470 29.92 -9.46 12.56
CA TYR A 470 30.62 -10.71 12.40
C TYR A 470 30.94 -10.92 10.93
N GLY A 471 32.15 -11.40 10.64
CA GLY A 471 32.63 -11.69 9.30
C GLY A 471 32.28 -13.08 8.82
N SER A 472 31.90 -13.99 9.72
CA SER A 472 31.47 -15.34 9.36
C SER A 472 30.44 -15.88 10.34
N ILE A 473 29.68 -16.87 9.88
CA ILE A 473 28.73 -17.66 10.64
C ILE A 473 29.22 -19.09 10.65
N MET A 474 29.40 -19.65 11.84
CA MET A 474 29.71 -21.05 12.05
C MET A 474 28.47 -21.78 12.56
N VAL A 475 27.97 -22.73 11.78
CA VAL A 475 26.82 -23.55 12.17
C VAL A 475 27.30 -24.74 12.99
N MET A 476 26.77 -24.91 14.20
CA MET A 476 27.13 -25.96 15.13
C MET A 476 25.88 -26.72 15.58
N THR A 477 25.53 -27.75 14.82
CA THR A 477 24.38 -28.62 15.03
C THR A 477 24.81 -29.98 15.54
N ASP A 478 23.89 -30.74 16.11
CA ASP A 478 24.16 -32.15 16.40
C ASP A 478 24.47 -32.88 15.09
N GLN A 479 25.39 -33.84 15.13
CA GLN A 479 25.79 -34.64 13.97
C GLN A 479 24.79 -35.77 13.73
N ASP A 480 23.53 -35.36 13.56
CA ASP A 480 22.39 -36.19 13.21
C ASP A 480 21.60 -35.57 12.04
N TYR A 481 20.61 -36.31 11.55
CA TYR A 481 19.81 -35.88 10.41
C TYR A 481 19.01 -34.59 10.67
N ASP A 482 18.48 -34.36 11.88
CA ASP A 482 17.73 -33.14 12.16
C ASP A 482 18.67 -31.92 12.23
N GLY A 483 19.92 -32.11 12.68
CA GLY A 483 21.00 -31.13 12.60
C GLY A 483 21.32 -30.71 11.16
N SER A 484 21.45 -31.67 10.24
CA SER A 484 21.63 -31.38 8.80
C SER A 484 20.49 -30.53 8.22
N HIS A 485 19.25 -30.76 8.67
CA HIS A 485 18.11 -29.92 8.27
C HIS A 485 18.17 -28.50 8.83
N ILE A 486 18.54 -28.33 10.11
CA ILE A 486 18.73 -27.00 10.70
C ILE A 486 19.82 -26.24 9.95
N LYS A 487 20.94 -26.89 9.66
CA LYS A 487 22.02 -26.34 8.84
C LYS A 487 21.51 -25.87 7.48
N GLY A 488 20.78 -26.73 6.77
CA GLY A 488 20.18 -26.38 5.48
C GLY A 488 19.24 -25.18 5.56
N LEU A 489 18.41 -25.08 6.60
CA LEU A 489 17.50 -23.95 6.77
C LEU A 489 18.24 -22.63 7.06
N ILE A 490 19.36 -22.66 7.80
CA ILE A 490 20.21 -21.46 8.03
C ILE A 490 20.86 -21.02 6.73
N LEU A 491 21.43 -21.96 5.97
CA LEU A 491 22.04 -21.69 4.67
C LEU A 491 21.00 -21.09 3.70
N ASN A 492 19.79 -21.67 3.65
CA ASN A 492 18.67 -21.17 2.87
C ASN A 492 18.23 -19.75 3.28
N PHE A 493 18.22 -19.47 4.60
CA PHE A 493 17.91 -18.14 5.11
C PHE A 493 18.89 -17.08 4.59
N VAL A 494 20.19 -17.36 4.64
CA VAL A 494 21.22 -16.44 4.12
C VAL A 494 21.12 -16.33 2.60
N GLN A 495 20.99 -17.44 1.89
CA GLN A 495 20.91 -17.48 0.42
C GLN A 495 19.71 -16.70 -0.12
N HIS A 496 18.53 -16.82 0.51
CA HIS A 496 17.32 -16.17 0.02
C HIS A 496 17.34 -14.65 0.19
N TRP A 497 17.92 -14.14 1.28
CA TRP A 497 17.86 -12.72 1.63
C TRP A 497 19.12 -11.93 1.33
N TRP A 498 20.27 -12.60 1.42
CA TRP A 498 21.58 -12.02 1.12
C TRP A 498 22.40 -12.97 0.23
N PRO A 499 21.95 -13.21 -1.02
CA PRO A 499 22.69 -14.07 -1.97
C PRO A 499 24.15 -13.63 -2.15
N SER A 500 24.43 -12.33 -2.01
CA SER A 500 25.78 -11.78 -2.10
C SER A 500 26.71 -12.28 -0.97
N LEU A 501 26.22 -12.43 0.27
CA LEU A 501 26.99 -12.99 1.38
C LEU A 501 27.17 -14.50 1.26
N PHE A 502 26.14 -15.21 0.80
CA PHE A 502 26.19 -16.65 0.54
C PHE A 502 27.29 -17.03 -0.46
N LYS A 503 27.64 -16.11 -1.37
CA LYS A 503 28.69 -16.29 -2.38
C LYS A 503 30.10 -15.95 -1.87
N LEU A 504 30.24 -15.34 -0.69
CA LEU A 504 31.54 -14.95 -0.17
C LEU A 504 32.26 -16.15 0.46
N PRO A 505 33.51 -16.46 0.03
CA PRO A 505 34.30 -17.53 0.64
C PRO A 505 34.50 -17.31 2.14
N GLY A 506 34.30 -18.36 2.93
CA GLY A 506 34.49 -18.33 4.39
C GLY A 506 33.41 -17.59 5.18
N PHE A 507 32.36 -17.06 4.54
CA PHE A 507 31.25 -16.43 5.28
C PHE A 507 30.40 -17.47 6.01
N MET A 508 30.10 -18.60 5.35
CA MET A 508 29.40 -19.73 5.98
C MET A 508 30.41 -20.85 6.26
N THR A 509 30.50 -21.26 7.51
CA THR A 509 31.28 -22.42 7.94
C THR A 509 30.43 -23.34 8.82
N GLU A 510 30.90 -24.56 9.00
CA GLU A 510 30.33 -25.54 9.90
C GLU A 510 31.36 -25.97 10.94
N PHE A 511 30.88 -26.29 12.15
CA PHE A 511 31.65 -27.00 13.15
C PHE A 511 31.22 -28.47 13.22
N VAL A 512 32.14 -29.37 12.87
CA VAL A 512 31.91 -30.81 12.79
C VAL A 512 32.51 -31.49 14.02
N THR A 513 31.81 -32.47 14.58
CA THR A 513 32.34 -33.28 15.69
C THR A 513 32.36 -34.76 15.34
N PRO A 514 33.31 -35.55 15.87
CA PRO A 514 33.33 -37.00 15.66
C PRO A 514 32.04 -37.68 16.16
N ILE A 515 31.45 -38.54 15.33
CA ILE A 515 30.29 -39.37 15.70
C ILE A 515 30.75 -40.60 16.49
N VAL A 516 31.93 -41.14 16.14
CA VAL A 516 32.49 -42.32 16.76
C VAL A 516 33.94 -42.07 17.14
N LYS A 517 34.30 -42.41 18.38
CA LYS A 517 35.71 -42.57 18.78
C LYS A 517 35.98 -43.99 19.18
N VAL A 518 37.06 -44.55 18.66
CA VAL A 518 37.59 -45.84 19.07
C VAL A 518 38.95 -45.65 19.73
N SER A 519 39.18 -46.38 20.82
CA SER A 519 40.44 -46.30 21.55
C SER A 519 40.99 -47.68 21.86
N ARG A 520 42.31 -47.84 21.74
CA ARG A 520 43.03 -49.05 22.11
C ARG A 520 44.41 -48.68 22.63
N ARG A 521 44.63 -48.89 23.93
CA ARG A 521 45.84 -48.45 24.65
C ARG A 521 46.06 -46.94 24.44
N ASN A 522 47.14 -46.53 23.77
CA ASN A 522 47.48 -45.13 23.50
C ASN A 522 47.07 -44.65 22.10
N ILE A 523 46.37 -45.48 21.31
CA ILE A 523 45.90 -45.12 19.98
C ILE A 523 44.43 -44.74 20.08
N MET A 524 44.09 -43.55 19.60
CA MET A 524 42.73 -43.04 19.51
C MET A 524 42.45 -42.68 18.04
N GLN A 525 41.33 -43.14 17.52
CA GLN A 525 40.86 -42.80 16.18
C GLN A 525 39.44 -42.23 16.25
N GLN A 526 39.19 -41.25 15.41
CA GLN A 526 37.95 -40.48 15.37
C GLN A 526 37.36 -40.61 13.97
N PHE A 527 36.04 -40.77 13.90
CA PHE A 527 35.29 -40.89 12.66
C PHE A 527 34.16 -39.88 12.66
N PHE A 528 33.97 -39.19 11.54
CA PHE A 528 33.00 -38.11 11.38
C PHE A 528 31.73 -38.58 10.69
N THR A 529 31.78 -39.74 10.02
CA THR A 529 30.60 -40.41 9.47
C THR A 529 30.50 -41.85 9.96
N MET A 530 29.29 -42.41 9.92
CA MET A 530 29.09 -43.84 10.23
C MET A 530 29.70 -44.74 9.14
N GLN A 531 29.70 -44.27 7.90
CA GLN A 531 30.30 -44.95 6.75
C GLN A 531 31.81 -45.11 6.92
N GLU A 532 32.52 -44.05 7.33
CA GLU A 532 33.95 -44.10 7.66
C GLU A 532 34.24 -45.13 8.76
N TYR A 533 33.43 -45.13 9.82
CA TYR A 533 33.60 -46.05 10.93
C TYR A 533 33.32 -47.51 10.55
N GLU A 534 32.24 -47.80 9.83
CA GLU A 534 31.91 -49.18 9.44
C GLU A 534 32.96 -49.75 8.47
N LYS A 535 33.44 -48.94 7.51
CA LYS A 535 34.55 -49.34 6.64
C LYS A 535 35.82 -49.65 7.43
N TRP A 536 36.20 -48.76 8.35
CA TRP A 536 37.35 -48.99 9.22
C TRP A 536 37.17 -50.26 10.07
N LYS A 537 35.98 -50.49 10.61
CA LYS A 537 35.66 -51.63 11.47
C LYS A 537 35.78 -52.94 10.71
N GLU A 538 35.29 -53.01 9.47
CA GLU A 538 35.45 -54.17 8.59
C GLU A 538 36.93 -54.48 8.32
N GLU A 539 37.72 -53.44 8.03
CA GLU A 539 39.17 -53.55 7.78
C GLU A 539 39.97 -53.88 9.05
N ASN A 540 39.43 -53.59 10.25
CA ASN A 540 40.13 -53.73 11.54
C ASN A 540 39.53 -54.82 12.44
N ASN A 541 39.39 -56.03 11.91
CA ASN A 541 38.94 -57.22 12.66
C ASN A 541 37.59 -57.01 13.38
N ASN A 542 36.63 -56.39 12.69
CA ASN A 542 35.30 -56.02 13.20
C ASN A 542 35.36 -55.19 14.50
N GLY A 543 36.41 -54.38 14.68
CA GLY A 543 36.60 -53.53 15.85
C GLY A 543 36.93 -54.30 17.15
N LYS A 544 37.22 -55.60 17.08
CA LYS A 544 37.45 -56.43 18.28
C LYS A 544 38.70 -55.97 19.03
N GLY A 545 38.54 -55.65 20.31
CA GLY A 545 39.62 -55.18 21.18
C GLY A 545 39.82 -53.66 21.21
N TRP A 546 38.95 -52.92 20.54
CA TRP A 546 38.83 -51.46 20.66
C TRP A 546 37.67 -51.09 21.58
N HIS A 547 37.84 -50.04 22.37
CA HIS A 547 36.76 -49.46 23.15
C HIS A 547 36.04 -48.39 22.32
N LEU A 548 34.75 -48.62 22.08
CA LEU A 548 33.88 -47.77 21.26
C LEU A 548 33.13 -46.76 22.14
N LYS A 549 33.25 -45.49 21.79
CA LYS A 549 32.41 -44.41 22.33
C LYS A 549 31.63 -43.78 21.18
N TYR A 550 30.30 -43.89 21.26
CA TYR A 550 29.37 -43.31 20.29
C TYR A 550 28.79 -42.00 20.83
N TYR A 551 28.82 -40.94 20.02
CA TYR A 551 28.32 -39.61 20.40
C TYR A 551 26.95 -39.42 19.75
N LYS A 552 25.90 -39.32 20.59
CA LYS A 552 24.52 -39.14 20.11
C LYS A 552 24.17 -37.70 19.74
N GLY A 553 24.96 -36.73 20.21
CA GLY A 553 24.74 -35.29 20.04
C GLY A 553 25.80 -34.51 20.82
N LEU A 554 25.94 -33.21 20.55
CA LEU A 554 26.98 -32.36 21.12
C LEU A 554 26.92 -32.31 22.64
N GLY A 555 25.72 -32.41 23.23
CA GLY A 555 25.53 -32.48 24.68
C GLY A 555 26.11 -33.72 25.38
N THR A 556 26.54 -34.74 24.63
CA THR A 556 27.19 -35.95 25.19
C THR A 556 28.71 -35.85 25.30
N SER A 557 29.30 -34.82 24.70
CA SER A 557 30.73 -34.55 24.85
C SER A 557 31.02 -33.90 26.19
N THR A 558 32.13 -34.29 26.81
CA THR A 558 32.62 -33.71 28.05
C THR A 558 33.22 -32.32 27.81
N MET A 559 33.29 -31.49 28.85
CA MET A 559 33.96 -30.18 28.77
C MET A 559 35.44 -30.30 28.36
N ALA A 560 36.12 -31.42 28.68
CA ALA A 560 37.50 -31.65 28.27
C ALA A 560 37.60 -31.87 26.75
N GLU A 561 36.71 -32.68 26.18
CA GLU A 561 36.61 -32.89 24.73
C GLU A 561 36.23 -31.58 24.01
N ALA A 562 35.33 -30.79 24.58
CA ALA A 562 34.99 -29.47 24.04
C ALA A 562 36.23 -28.56 23.92
N LYS A 563 37.09 -28.54 24.95
CA LYS A 563 38.33 -27.77 24.93
C LYS A 563 39.33 -28.31 23.90
N GLU A 564 39.41 -29.63 23.73
CA GLU A 564 40.24 -30.28 22.71
C GLU A 564 39.79 -29.88 21.30
N TYR A 565 38.50 -30.03 20.99
CA TYR A 565 37.96 -29.68 19.66
C TYR A 565 38.20 -28.22 19.31
N PHE A 566 37.99 -27.31 20.28
CA PHE A 566 38.20 -25.88 20.05
C PHE A 566 39.69 -25.50 19.98
N SER A 567 40.59 -26.22 20.67
CA SER A 567 42.03 -26.02 20.49
C SER A 567 42.46 -26.33 19.06
N ASN A 568 41.81 -27.32 18.44
CA ASN A 568 42.02 -27.74 17.06
C ASN A 568 40.84 -27.34 16.17
N ILE A 569 40.29 -26.12 16.36
CA ILE A 569 39.07 -25.69 15.68
C ILE A 569 39.18 -25.77 14.16
N ASN A 570 40.38 -25.59 13.59
CA ASN A 570 40.60 -25.71 12.15
C ASN A 570 40.38 -27.13 11.62
N GLU A 571 40.70 -28.16 12.41
CA GLU A 571 40.44 -29.58 12.05
C GLU A 571 38.96 -29.95 12.16
N HIS A 572 38.18 -29.12 12.86
CA HIS A 572 36.74 -29.31 13.10
C HIS A 572 35.90 -28.29 12.33
N SER A 573 36.52 -27.46 11.49
CA SER A 573 35.85 -26.37 10.78
C SER A 573 35.89 -26.64 9.30
N LEU A 574 34.71 -26.64 8.68
CA LEU A 574 34.56 -26.86 7.26
C LEU A 574 33.88 -25.64 6.62
N SER A 575 34.47 -25.08 5.56
CA SER A 575 33.94 -23.89 4.88
C SER A 575 33.04 -24.27 3.70
N PHE A 576 31.93 -23.56 3.52
CA PHE A 576 31.13 -23.72 2.31
C PHE A 576 31.72 -22.91 1.15
N GLU A 577 31.70 -23.49 -0.05
CA GLU A 577 32.16 -22.88 -1.29
C GLU A 577 31.03 -22.77 -2.31
N TYR A 578 30.84 -21.57 -2.87
CA TYR A 578 29.91 -21.34 -3.97
C TYR A 578 30.61 -21.59 -5.32
N LYS A 579 30.09 -22.54 -6.08
CA LYS A 579 30.59 -22.98 -7.39
C LYS A 579 29.73 -22.54 -8.57
N GLY A 580 28.56 -21.94 -8.32
CA GLY A 580 27.77 -21.29 -9.36
C GLY A 580 26.27 -21.52 -9.23
N GLN A 581 25.55 -21.35 -10.35
CA GLN A 581 24.09 -21.37 -10.38
C GLN A 581 23.48 -22.71 -9.95
N HIS A 582 24.21 -23.83 -10.11
CA HIS A 582 23.75 -25.14 -9.64
C HIS A 582 23.55 -25.20 -8.12
N ASP A 583 24.32 -24.42 -7.35
CA ASP A 583 24.12 -24.32 -5.89
C ASP A 583 22.80 -23.60 -5.56
N ASP A 584 22.50 -22.52 -6.28
CA ASP A 584 21.26 -21.76 -6.11
C ASP A 584 20.04 -22.62 -6.45
N GLU A 585 20.15 -23.41 -7.52
CA GLU A 585 19.12 -24.34 -7.99
C GLU A 585 18.89 -25.48 -6.98
N ALA A 586 19.96 -26.04 -6.41
CA ALA A 586 19.86 -27.09 -5.39
C ALA A 586 19.12 -26.60 -4.14
N PHE A 587 19.42 -25.38 -3.67
CA PHE A 587 18.70 -24.77 -2.55
C PHE A 587 17.26 -24.40 -2.89
N ASP A 588 16.97 -23.92 -4.11
CA ASP A 588 15.59 -23.72 -4.54
C ASP A 588 14.80 -25.03 -4.56
N MET A 589 15.33 -26.09 -5.16
CA MET A 589 14.71 -27.42 -5.18
C MET A 589 14.43 -27.93 -3.75
N ALA A 590 15.41 -27.83 -2.86
CA ALA A 590 15.30 -28.34 -1.49
C ALA A 590 14.26 -27.58 -0.64
N PHE A 591 14.15 -26.24 -0.78
CA PHE A 591 13.37 -25.40 0.14
C PHE A 591 12.14 -24.72 -0.47
N ASN A 592 11.90 -24.80 -1.78
CA ASN A 592 10.72 -24.22 -2.42
C ASN A 592 9.53 -25.19 -2.36
N LYS A 593 8.45 -24.83 -1.64
CA LYS A 593 7.27 -25.72 -1.50
C LYS A 593 6.67 -26.19 -2.81
N LYS A 594 6.80 -25.42 -3.90
CA LYS A 594 6.20 -25.75 -5.20
C LYS A 594 6.92 -26.88 -5.93
N ARG A 595 8.13 -27.25 -5.49
CA ARG A 595 8.99 -28.24 -6.14
C ARG A 595 8.94 -29.60 -5.43
N ALA A 596 7.75 -30.00 -5.03
CA ALA A 596 7.55 -31.25 -4.31
C ALA A 596 7.85 -32.49 -5.16
N ASP A 597 7.58 -32.44 -6.47
CA ASP A 597 7.84 -33.55 -7.38
C ASP A 597 9.34 -33.69 -7.67
N ASP A 598 10.04 -32.58 -7.95
CA ASP A 598 11.50 -32.56 -8.11
C ASP A 598 12.21 -33.16 -6.88
N ARG A 599 11.73 -32.85 -5.66
CA ARG A 599 12.30 -33.46 -4.44
C ARG A 599 12.09 -34.96 -4.35
N LYS A 600 11.00 -35.51 -4.91
CA LYS A 600 10.79 -36.97 -4.92
C LYS A 600 11.82 -37.65 -5.80
N GLU A 601 12.06 -37.11 -6.99
CA GLU A 601 13.08 -37.60 -7.91
C GLU A 601 14.47 -37.50 -7.27
N TRP A 602 14.82 -36.34 -6.73
CA TRP A 602 16.08 -36.12 -6.00
C TRP A 602 16.31 -37.11 -4.84
N ILE A 603 15.28 -37.40 -4.04
CA ILE A 603 15.40 -38.37 -2.93
C ILE A 603 15.59 -39.79 -3.46
N ASN A 604 14.94 -40.15 -4.57
CA ASN A 604 15.04 -41.48 -5.17
C ASN A 604 16.38 -41.71 -5.88
N ASP A 605 16.92 -40.68 -6.52
CA ASP A 605 18.16 -40.74 -7.29
C ASP A 605 19.42 -40.67 -6.42
N ALA A 606 19.27 -40.30 -5.15
CA ALA A 606 20.40 -40.14 -4.25
C ALA A 606 21.10 -41.47 -3.94
N ASP A 607 22.41 -41.48 -4.10
CA ASP A 607 23.29 -42.60 -3.77
C ASP A 607 23.50 -42.69 -2.25
N ASP A 608 23.33 -43.88 -1.67
CA ASP A 608 23.53 -44.12 -0.24
C ASP A 608 25.02 -44.30 0.12
N GLU A 609 25.89 -44.50 -0.87
CA GLU A 609 27.34 -44.61 -0.69
C GLU A 609 28.05 -43.25 -0.70
N GLU A 610 27.42 -42.20 -1.23
CA GLU A 610 27.98 -40.86 -1.24
C GLU A 610 27.75 -40.12 0.10
N PHE A 611 28.82 -39.54 0.64
CA PHE A 611 28.79 -38.72 1.85
C PHE A 611 29.72 -37.51 1.70
N VAL A 612 29.51 -36.50 2.55
CA VAL A 612 30.40 -35.34 2.62
C VAL A 612 31.76 -35.79 3.17
N ASP A 613 32.81 -35.51 2.41
CA ASP A 613 34.19 -35.82 2.77
C ASP A 613 34.72 -34.78 3.76
N HIS A 614 34.67 -35.11 5.04
CA HIS A 614 35.09 -34.25 6.15
C HIS A 614 36.62 -34.16 6.30
N SER A 615 37.40 -34.88 5.48
CA SER A 615 38.86 -34.72 5.44
C SER A 615 39.31 -33.46 4.69
N LYS A 616 38.37 -32.80 3.98
CA LYS A 616 38.62 -31.56 3.24
C LYS A 616 38.23 -30.34 4.05
N ASP A 617 38.93 -29.24 3.82
CA ASP A 617 38.64 -27.95 4.45
C ASP A 617 37.38 -27.26 3.90
N THR A 618 36.86 -27.74 2.75
CA THR A 618 35.76 -27.10 2.02
C THR A 618 34.74 -28.10 1.47
N VAL A 619 33.46 -27.72 1.47
CA VAL A 619 32.35 -28.44 0.81
C VAL A 619 31.59 -27.48 -0.10
N SER A 620 31.15 -27.95 -1.27
CA SER A 620 30.26 -27.14 -2.09
C SER A 620 28.83 -27.17 -1.55
N TYR A 621 28.06 -26.11 -1.81
CA TYR A 621 26.65 -26.09 -1.43
C TYR A 621 25.85 -27.21 -2.10
N LEU A 622 26.14 -27.54 -3.36
CA LEU A 622 25.57 -28.68 -4.06
C LEU A 622 25.90 -30.02 -3.38
N ASP A 623 27.15 -30.25 -3.00
CA ASP A 623 27.56 -31.48 -2.30
C ASP A 623 26.85 -31.59 -0.95
N PHE A 624 26.72 -30.49 -0.21
CA PHE A 624 25.96 -30.49 1.04
C PHE A 624 24.50 -30.90 0.82
N VAL A 625 23.83 -30.33 -0.20
CA VAL A 625 22.45 -30.70 -0.51
C VAL A 625 22.37 -32.18 -0.88
N ASN A 626 23.17 -32.62 -1.85
CA ASN A 626 23.05 -33.95 -2.45
C ASN A 626 23.65 -35.09 -1.63
N LYS A 627 24.55 -34.82 -0.68
CA LYS A 627 25.25 -35.87 0.09
C LYS A 627 24.90 -35.87 1.57
N GLU A 628 24.38 -34.75 2.10
CA GLU A 628 24.04 -34.64 3.52
C GLU A 628 22.56 -34.33 3.74
N LEU A 629 22.04 -33.25 3.15
CA LEU A 629 20.63 -32.85 3.34
C LEU A 629 19.66 -33.90 2.79
N VAL A 630 20.04 -34.61 1.74
CA VAL A 630 19.23 -35.70 1.19
C VAL A 630 19.06 -36.86 2.18
N GLN A 631 20.05 -37.10 3.03
CA GLN A 631 19.98 -38.15 4.05
C GLN A 631 18.93 -37.80 5.11
N PHE A 632 18.83 -36.52 5.47
CA PHE A 632 17.71 -36.03 6.27
C PHE A 632 16.37 -36.24 5.54
N ALA A 633 16.28 -35.89 4.26
CA ALA A 633 15.03 -36.02 3.51
C ALA A 633 14.57 -37.49 3.43
N LYS A 634 15.48 -38.43 3.17
CA LYS A 634 15.25 -39.87 3.23
C LYS A 634 14.80 -40.31 4.63
N TYR A 635 15.50 -39.88 5.67
CA TYR A 635 15.14 -40.17 7.05
C TYR A 635 13.76 -39.62 7.44
N ASP A 636 13.40 -38.41 6.98
CA ASP A 636 12.11 -37.80 7.24
C ASP A 636 10.97 -38.60 6.59
N VAL A 637 11.16 -39.06 5.35
CA VAL A 637 10.25 -39.98 4.68
C VAL A 637 10.11 -41.28 5.48
N LEU A 638 11.22 -41.91 5.86
CA LEU A 638 11.23 -43.17 6.61
C LEU A 638 10.54 -43.07 7.97
N ARG A 639 10.68 -41.95 8.69
CA ARG A 639 10.04 -41.76 10.00
C ARG A 639 8.58 -41.30 9.89
N ALA A 640 8.21 -40.61 8.81
CA ALA A 640 6.89 -40.02 8.65
C ALA A 640 5.89 -40.93 7.93
N ILE A 641 6.34 -41.74 6.97
CA ILE A 641 5.49 -42.62 6.15
C ILE A 641 5.47 -44.03 6.76
N PRO A 642 4.29 -44.65 6.96
CA PRO A 642 4.20 -46.02 7.49
C PRO A 642 4.61 -47.06 6.43
N SER A 643 5.10 -48.21 6.89
CA SER A 643 5.33 -49.36 6.00
C SER A 643 4.01 -49.93 5.51
N VAL A 644 3.97 -50.37 4.24
CA VAL A 644 2.79 -51.02 3.64
C VAL A 644 2.48 -52.39 4.27
N VAL A 645 3.48 -53.03 4.87
CA VAL A 645 3.34 -54.40 5.41
C VAL A 645 2.59 -54.40 6.74
N ASP A 646 2.93 -53.48 7.65
CA ASP A 646 2.39 -53.46 9.02
C ASP A 646 1.62 -52.17 9.36
N GLY A 647 1.60 -51.17 8.48
CA GLY A 647 0.96 -49.88 8.72
C GLY A 647 1.67 -49.01 9.76
N PHE A 648 2.87 -49.38 10.22
CA PHE A 648 3.57 -48.67 11.29
C PHE A 648 4.69 -47.76 10.78
N LYS A 649 4.81 -46.60 11.45
CA LYS A 649 6.02 -45.78 11.46
C LYS A 649 7.06 -46.40 12.40
N PRO A 650 8.37 -46.12 12.24
CA PRO A 650 9.42 -46.68 13.09
C PRO A 650 9.18 -46.50 14.60
N VAL A 651 8.67 -45.34 15.04
CA VAL A 651 8.39 -45.10 16.47
C VAL A 651 7.28 -46.03 17.00
N GLN A 652 6.22 -46.24 16.23
CA GLN A 652 5.11 -47.13 16.60
C GLN A 652 5.60 -48.57 16.66
N ARG A 653 6.42 -48.99 15.69
CA ARG A 653 7.03 -50.33 15.67
C ARG A 653 7.93 -50.56 16.87
N LYS A 654 8.75 -49.57 17.26
CA LYS A 654 9.61 -49.63 18.45
C LYS A 654 8.78 -49.75 19.74
N ILE A 655 7.69 -49.00 19.85
CA ILE A 655 6.77 -49.09 21.00
C ILE A 655 6.16 -50.49 21.08
N MET A 656 5.57 -50.99 19.98
CA MET A 656 4.96 -52.32 19.94
C MET A 656 5.97 -53.43 20.24
N TRP A 657 7.16 -53.37 19.65
CA TRP A 657 8.23 -54.33 19.92
C TRP A 657 8.66 -54.31 21.38
N ALA A 658 8.81 -53.12 21.99
CA ALA A 658 9.17 -52.99 23.39
C ALA A 658 8.07 -53.56 24.31
N SER A 659 6.80 -53.30 23.99
CA SER A 659 5.65 -53.84 24.72
C SER A 659 5.62 -55.37 24.66
N PHE A 660 5.83 -55.96 23.48
CA PHE A 660 5.93 -57.41 23.31
C PHE A 660 7.14 -57.99 24.04
N LYS A 661 8.32 -57.36 23.92
CA LYS A 661 9.53 -57.81 24.59
C LYS A 661 9.40 -57.79 26.12
N ARG A 662 8.66 -56.83 26.66
CA ARG A 662 8.36 -56.72 28.10
C ARG A 662 7.18 -57.59 28.55
N ASN A 663 6.51 -58.31 27.64
CA ASN A 663 5.29 -59.06 27.92
C ASN A 663 4.23 -58.21 28.64
N LEU A 664 4.04 -56.95 28.22
CA LEU A 664 3.03 -56.08 28.82
C LEU A 664 1.63 -56.65 28.54
N LYS A 665 1.03 -57.24 29.58
CA LYS A 665 -0.31 -57.87 29.53
C LYS A 665 -1.36 -57.12 30.37
N ASN A 666 -0.93 -56.30 31.33
CA ASN A 666 -1.79 -55.54 32.24
C ASN A 666 -1.31 -54.09 32.33
N ASP A 667 -2.22 -53.14 32.54
CA ASP A 667 -1.92 -51.70 32.63
C ASP A 667 -0.95 -51.33 33.79
N ARG A 668 -0.78 -52.21 34.79
CA ARG A 668 0.00 -51.93 36.01
C ARG A 668 1.52 -52.06 35.89
N ASP A 669 2.05 -52.60 34.79
CA ASP A 669 3.51 -52.78 34.61
C ASP A 669 4.20 -51.55 33.96
N SER A 670 3.54 -50.38 34.02
CA SER A 670 3.92 -49.16 33.30
C SER A 670 4.47 -48.02 34.19
N VAL A 671 4.87 -48.31 35.43
CA VAL A 671 5.60 -47.36 36.31
C VAL A 671 7.11 -47.55 36.20
#